data_AF-A0A7W1YVL8-F1
#
_entry.id   AF-A0A7W1YVL8-F1
#
_cell.length_a   1.000
_cell.length_b   1.000
_cell.length_c   1.000
_cell.angle_alpha   90.00
_cell.angle_beta   90.00
_cell.angle_gamma   90.00
#
_symmetry.space_group_name_H-M   'P 1'
#
loop_
_entity.id
_entity.type
_entity.pdbx_description
1 polymer ?
#
loop_
_entity_poly.entity_id
_entity_poly.type
_entity_poly.pdbx_seq_one_letter_code
_entity_poly.pdbx_strand_id
1 'polypeptide(L)'
;MHSKKLKSYWLLPILVVMGLYQMALIAPTSVPVNETAAELASFIEKQNILPRYVEAGYSPLGRAPAVDAVLGDPYYLPVYAQQVSEEIKRVSEEDRLLALSESVFRAGGIPFTVTQETISIDSVPKEFLKAFGEPLGKAIYRSWKTFIAVSHKSERALSKLTEDEKEWLRNNIDSFFFGNQEKASEYDFFTTSSSAPFQFFLLASKVDLPKLTECACQLGAIVDDLHQLEKDLAVVNLPKDFVWEEEGFTFITSTRDHVVHNEKADFFIDLGGKNIFLNGAGGNEGKRPAALHVDLFGENTYLGQRFVQGSGILGVGVFASFAGQNTFTAQAYSQGCGFFGVGMLMNLSGKNRFEMNFGGQSFATFGASLLWNKVGNNDYVLHEGMGQAASSTLGVAFLVDSAGHDSYRSGIQGRGGSRYGGIGQGGSTGVRYDPWENNPSLYGGVSFLYNGGGNNRFQTPWLGHGSAYFLGLGVLVVEGSGNTFLADFDSQGQGLHLSAGILLSKGGEDVYKGGWGSLGVGGDRSVGILINTGGNNHYEGTDQSVGTSRKPKALGIFIDTKGGNTYAFQKTSNTNLQYPQSPLEWSSGLFLACGSNNTYPQHVDMFERGPGLQWGIPGHSAGVERACNVGNVNDFLKQFPQTARIVFPFDPLTGWKSNTAYMPLEIASTQEEIQKQVKEILSADYERRRQLYESIDTLRFTYPNFAIDLSELLANPAEAPEDQFNYAVLWAVQSRQTPYLKEVLEALDQGKIASSYARKLAIYYVGIFGGEEADAVLGKVMLSDTSEENRAIAAGALARRSKISTMHWLEAGLHSDSEMVRYKIALGLEGRPLPGVLELVRPLFNDPSMYVRRAAAITALSLGDKQGVTVLLETLQYETLDTGDNYGNNLYSVLAKYLGVDFGLDRQAWLNWWHEAKETFVFPKGTLSP
;
A
#
# COMPACT_ATOMS: atom_id res chain seq x y z
N MET A 1 -1.50 88.22 5.87
CA MET A 1 -1.19 88.51 7.29
C MET A 1 -1.40 87.21 8.05
N HIS A 2 -0.37 86.55 8.58
CA HIS A 2 0.06 86.69 10.00
C HIS A 2 -1.15 86.85 10.94
N SER A 3 -1.37 86.10 12.01
CA SER A 3 -0.59 85.06 12.68
C SER A 3 -1.41 84.57 13.88
N LYS A 4 -1.10 83.35 14.36
CA LYS A 4 -1.01 82.99 15.79
C LYS A 4 -2.30 82.95 16.65
N LYS A 5 -2.63 81.70 17.03
CA LYS A 5 -2.39 81.08 18.36
C LYS A 5 -3.64 80.65 19.16
N LEU A 6 -3.67 79.32 19.30
CA LEU A 6 -3.81 78.49 20.50
C LEU A 6 -5.19 78.09 21.04
N LYS A 7 -5.35 76.74 21.05
CA LYS A 7 -5.84 75.85 22.12
C LYS A 7 -7.35 75.93 22.44
N SER A 8 -8.09 74.85 22.67
CA SER A 8 -7.89 73.39 22.67
C SER A 8 -9.22 72.79 23.17
N TYR A 9 -9.49 71.53 22.82
CA TYR A 9 -10.51 70.60 23.36
C TYR A 9 -11.90 70.60 22.73
N TRP A 10 -12.36 69.35 22.53
CA TRP A 10 -13.66 68.87 22.04
C TRP A 10 -13.82 68.74 20.53
N LEU A 11 -13.38 67.59 19.99
CA LEU A 11 -14.03 66.86 18.89
C LEU A 11 -13.32 65.52 18.66
N LEU A 12 -13.60 64.54 19.53
CA LEU A 12 -13.30 63.13 19.25
C LEU A 12 -14.35 62.28 19.98
N PRO A 13 -15.57 62.16 19.40
CA PRO A 13 -16.14 60.81 19.29
C PRO A 13 -17.08 60.61 18.07
N ILE A 14 -16.79 61.17 16.89
CA ILE A 14 -17.62 60.93 15.68
C ILE A 14 -16.84 60.26 14.52
N LEU A 15 -15.50 60.24 14.56
CA LEU A 15 -14.68 59.56 13.55
C LEU A 15 -14.27 58.11 13.91
N VAL A 16 -14.52 57.66 15.15
CA VAL A 16 -14.22 56.27 15.55
C VAL A 16 -15.38 55.32 15.22
N VAL A 17 -16.62 55.81 15.13
CA VAL A 17 -17.81 54.97 14.90
C VAL A 17 -18.04 54.66 13.40
N MET A 18 -17.52 55.48 12.47
CA MET A 18 -17.60 55.21 11.03
C MET A 18 -16.38 54.50 10.45
N GLY A 19 -15.24 54.48 11.15
CA GLY A 19 -14.07 53.66 10.78
C GLY A 19 -14.16 52.18 11.19
N LEU A 20 -15.09 51.84 12.10
CA LEU A 20 -15.28 50.48 12.60
C LEU A 20 -16.40 49.69 11.90
N TYR A 21 -17.16 50.32 10.99
CA TYR A 21 -18.24 49.66 10.23
C TYR A 21 -17.87 49.29 8.77
N GLN A 22 -16.66 49.64 8.30
CA GLN A 22 -16.10 49.18 7.02
C GLN A 22 -14.92 48.21 7.15
N MET A 23 -14.60 47.76 8.38
CA MET A 23 -13.64 46.66 8.63
C MET A 23 -14.29 45.44 9.31
N ALA A 24 -15.62 45.34 9.29
CA ALA A 24 -16.37 44.21 9.87
C ALA A 24 -17.08 43.33 8.83
N LEU A 25 -16.68 43.43 7.56
CA LEU A 25 -17.05 42.48 6.50
C LEU A 25 -15.75 42.02 5.83
N ILE A 26 -15.51 40.71 5.88
CA ILE A 26 -14.29 39.99 5.48
C ILE A 26 -13.15 40.06 6.51
N ALA A 27 -13.38 39.44 7.67
CA ALA A 27 -12.33 38.67 8.33
C ALA A 27 -12.89 37.24 8.46
N PRO A 28 -12.29 36.21 7.83
CA PRO A 28 -12.64 34.85 8.18
C PRO A 28 -12.23 34.70 9.63
N THR A 29 -13.22 34.53 10.51
CA THR A 29 -12.98 34.08 11.88
C THR A 29 -12.21 32.77 11.77
N SER A 30 -10.91 32.81 12.03
CA SER A 30 -10.09 31.60 12.10
C SER A 30 -10.64 30.74 13.23
N VAL A 31 -11.37 29.69 12.88
CA VAL A 31 -11.71 28.65 13.86
C VAL A 31 -10.38 28.03 14.32
N PRO A 32 -10.13 27.88 15.63
CA PRO A 32 -8.89 27.29 16.12
C PRO A 32 -8.72 25.88 15.56
N VAL A 33 -7.48 25.54 15.21
CA VAL A 33 -7.03 24.20 14.81
C VAL A 33 -7.61 23.07 15.70
N ASN A 34 -7.96 23.38 16.94
CA ASN A 34 -8.55 22.46 17.93
C ASN A 34 -9.94 21.89 17.56
N GLU A 35 -10.79 22.58 16.79
CA GLU A 35 -12.11 22.03 16.43
C GLU A 35 -12.02 20.99 15.31
N THR A 36 -11.21 21.27 14.28
CA THR A 36 -10.88 20.30 13.22
C THR A 36 -10.17 19.08 13.81
N ALA A 37 -9.28 19.30 14.79
CA ALA A 37 -8.67 18.23 15.57
C ALA A 37 -9.71 17.34 16.26
N ALA A 38 -10.73 17.96 16.86
CA ALA A 38 -11.77 17.26 17.60
C ALA A 38 -12.68 16.43 16.68
N GLU A 39 -12.97 16.92 15.46
CA GLU A 39 -13.72 16.16 14.46
C GLU A 39 -12.94 14.93 13.96
N LEU A 40 -11.65 15.11 13.64
CA LEU A 40 -10.77 14.00 13.28
C LEU A 40 -10.69 12.99 14.43
N ALA A 41 -10.44 13.45 15.66
CA ALA A 41 -10.40 12.59 16.84
C ALA A 41 -11.73 11.85 17.05
N SER A 42 -12.88 12.53 16.91
CA SER A 42 -14.20 11.92 17.05
C SER A 42 -14.49 10.90 15.95
N PHE A 43 -14.07 11.16 14.71
CA PHE A 43 -14.18 10.19 13.63
C PHE A 43 -13.34 8.96 13.95
N ILE A 44 -12.08 9.14 14.33
CA ILE A 44 -11.13 8.07 14.66
C ILE A 44 -11.62 7.21 15.82
N GLU A 45 -12.13 7.83 16.89
CA GLU A 45 -12.67 7.12 18.07
C GLU A 45 -13.83 6.20 17.70
N LYS A 46 -14.62 6.57 16.69
CA LYS A 46 -15.77 5.79 16.20
C LYS A 46 -15.39 4.70 15.19
N GLN A 47 -14.21 4.76 14.60
CA GLN A 47 -13.81 3.77 13.59
C GLN A 47 -13.26 2.49 14.22
N ASN A 48 -13.76 1.36 13.75
CA ASN A 48 -13.16 0.06 14.03
C ASN A 48 -11.82 -0.07 13.29
N ILE A 49 -10.92 -0.89 13.85
CA ILE A 49 -9.60 -1.16 13.27
C ILE A 49 -9.76 -1.86 11.91
N LEU A 50 -8.87 -1.58 10.97
CA LEU A 50 -8.83 -2.36 9.73
C LEU A 50 -8.57 -3.84 10.04
N PRO A 51 -9.29 -4.75 9.36
CA PRO A 51 -9.17 -6.17 9.60
C PRO A 51 -7.79 -6.66 9.12
N ARG A 52 -7.23 -7.62 9.86
CA ARG A 52 -5.93 -8.22 9.49
C ARG A 52 -6.07 -9.10 8.24
N TYR A 53 -4.98 -9.33 7.51
CA TYR A 53 -4.98 -10.19 6.31
C TYR A 53 -5.61 -11.58 6.55
N VAL A 54 -5.40 -12.11 7.75
CA VAL A 54 -5.95 -13.37 8.24
C VAL A 54 -7.50 -13.38 8.19
N GLU A 55 -8.15 -12.24 8.39
CA GLU A 55 -9.61 -12.11 8.35
C GLU A 55 -10.19 -12.24 6.94
N ALA A 56 -9.34 -12.16 5.93
CA ALA A 56 -9.72 -12.37 4.54
C ALA A 56 -9.35 -13.78 4.03
N GLY A 57 -8.84 -14.66 4.90
CA GLY A 57 -8.50 -16.05 4.56
C GLY A 57 -7.21 -16.20 3.75
N TYR A 58 -6.40 -15.14 3.62
CA TYR A 58 -5.09 -15.19 2.97
C TYR A 58 -4.03 -15.81 3.89
N SER A 59 -3.11 -16.57 3.29
CA SER A 59 -1.84 -16.97 3.90
C SER A 59 -0.67 -16.33 3.14
N PRO A 60 -0.48 -15.00 3.29
CA PRO A 60 0.50 -14.26 2.54
C PRO A 60 1.93 -14.44 3.08
N LEU A 61 2.89 -14.56 2.16
CA LEU A 61 4.33 -14.68 2.47
C LEU A 61 5.06 -13.34 2.24
N GLY A 62 6.19 -13.15 2.93
CA GLY A 62 7.07 -11.99 2.75
C GLY A 62 6.59 -10.71 3.43
N ARG A 63 6.18 -10.79 4.69
CA ARG A 63 5.62 -9.65 5.44
C ARG A 63 6.62 -8.49 5.55
N ALA A 64 6.16 -7.27 5.20
CA ALA A 64 6.94 -6.04 5.34
C ALA A 64 6.49 -5.22 6.56
N PRO A 65 7.41 -4.75 7.43
CA PRO A 65 7.06 -4.10 8.70
C PRO A 65 6.31 -2.78 8.50
N ALA A 66 6.68 -2.00 7.48
CA ALA A 66 6.00 -0.75 7.17
C ALA A 66 4.53 -0.97 6.80
N VAL A 67 4.25 -2.00 5.97
CA VAL A 67 2.89 -2.37 5.55
C VAL A 67 2.07 -2.84 6.77
N ASP A 68 2.63 -3.73 7.58
CA ASP A 68 1.97 -4.23 8.79
C ASP A 68 1.66 -3.11 9.79
N ALA A 69 2.58 -2.16 9.97
CA ALA A 69 2.41 -1.04 10.89
C ALA A 69 1.26 -0.13 10.45
N VAL A 70 1.20 0.26 9.17
CA VAL A 70 0.17 1.18 8.67
C VAL A 70 -1.19 0.51 8.50
N LEU A 71 -1.26 -0.79 8.19
CA LEU A 71 -2.55 -1.50 8.21
C LEU A 71 -3.05 -1.74 9.64
N GLY A 72 -2.13 -1.93 10.59
CA GLY A 72 -2.45 -2.05 12.02
C GLY A 72 -2.97 -0.73 12.63
N ASP A 73 -2.39 0.41 12.22
CA ASP A 73 -2.85 1.75 12.58
C ASP A 73 -2.77 2.72 11.36
N PRO A 74 -3.84 2.84 10.58
CA PRO A 74 -3.90 3.70 9.38
C PRO A 74 -3.55 5.16 9.64
N TYR A 75 -3.81 5.64 10.85
CA TYR A 75 -3.61 7.04 11.22
C TYR A 75 -2.14 7.39 11.41
N TYR A 76 -1.26 6.39 11.47
CA TYR A 76 0.18 6.57 11.49
C TYR A 76 0.77 6.92 10.12
N LEU A 77 0.10 6.54 9.02
CA LEU A 77 0.62 6.70 7.66
C LEU A 77 0.99 8.16 7.31
N PRO A 78 0.16 9.19 7.60
CA PRO A 78 0.54 10.59 7.38
C PRO A 78 1.78 11.02 8.16
N VAL A 79 1.94 10.52 9.39
CA VAL A 79 3.08 10.84 10.25
C VAL A 79 4.36 10.22 9.68
N TYR A 80 4.31 8.94 9.28
CA TYR A 80 5.41 8.26 8.62
C TYR A 80 5.83 8.99 7.34
N ALA A 81 4.88 9.32 6.45
CA ALA A 81 5.16 10.03 5.21
C ALA A 81 5.84 11.39 5.46
N GLN A 82 5.35 12.15 6.44
CA GLN A 82 5.96 13.42 6.85
C GLN A 82 7.38 13.22 7.36
N GLN A 83 7.58 12.35 8.36
CA GLN A 83 8.87 12.10 9.00
C GLN A 83 9.94 11.66 8.01
N VAL A 84 9.61 10.75 7.10
CA VAL A 84 10.53 10.29 6.05
C VAL A 84 10.87 11.43 5.09
N SER A 85 9.88 12.20 4.64
CA SER A 85 10.13 13.32 3.71
C SER A 85 10.96 14.45 4.31
N GLU A 86 10.81 14.75 5.61
CA GLU A 86 11.64 15.75 6.31
C GLU A 86 13.09 15.29 6.43
N GLU A 87 13.28 14.01 6.73
CA GLU A 87 14.63 13.44 6.80
C GLU A 87 15.28 13.40 5.42
N ILE A 88 14.56 12.98 4.37
CA ILE A 88 15.03 13.04 2.97
C ILE A 88 15.48 14.46 2.62
N LYS A 89 14.64 15.47 2.91
CA LYS A 89 14.95 16.87 2.66
C LYS A 89 16.25 17.26 3.35
N ARG A 90 16.37 16.97 4.65
CA ARG A 90 17.55 17.28 5.47
C ARG A 90 18.83 16.63 4.92
N VAL A 91 18.81 15.33 4.61
CA VAL A 91 20.02 14.61 4.16
C VAL A 91 20.40 14.91 2.71
N SER A 92 19.41 15.23 1.86
CA SER A 92 19.67 15.55 0.45
C SER A 92 20.44 16.86 0.26
N GLU A 93 20.46 17.75 1.26
CA GLU A 93 21.27 18.98 1.26
C GLU A 93 22.77 18.70 1.42
N GLU A 94 23.16 17.50 1.87
CA GLU A 94 24.56 17.14 2.10
C GLU A 94 25.31 16.77 0.81
N ASP A 95 24.60 16.55 -0.31
CA ASP A 95 25.18 16.09 -1.60
C ASP A 95 25.89 14.73 -1.51
N ARG A 96 25.41 13.88 -0.62
CA ARG A 96 26.00 12.56 -0.33
C ARG A 96 25.03 11.42 -0.59
N LEU A 97 25.36 10.58 -1.57
CA LEU A 97 24.59 9.39 -1.91
C LEU A 97 24.59 8.40 -0.75
N LEU A 98 25.69 8.28 -0.01
CA LEU A 98 25.77 7.41 1.17
C LEU A 98 24.69 7.78 2.20
N ALA A 99 24.65 9.04 2.62
CA ALA A 99 23.74 9.50 3.66
C ALA A 99 22.26 9.36 3.25
N LEU A 100 21.92 9.72 2.01
CA LEU A 100 20.57 9.58 1.49
C LEU A 100 20.17 8.10 1.36
N SER A 101 21.02 7.25 0.77
CA SER A 101 20.73 5.82 0.61
C SER A 101 20.57 5.09 1.95
N GLU A 102 21.38 5.42 2.96
CA GLU A 102 21.20 4.92 4.33
C GLU A 102 19.82 5.27 4.90
N SER A 103 19.44 6.55 4.80
CA SER A 103 18.18 7.06 5.32
C SER A 103 16.96 6.37 4.67
N VAL A 104 16.91 6.36 3.34
CA VAL A 104 15.74 5.84 2.61
C VAL A 104 15.59 4.33 2.74
N PHE A 105 16.67 3.54 2.69
CA PHE A 105 16.56 2.10 2.81
C PHE A 105 16.18 1.66 4.24
N ARG A 106 16.60 2.42 5.27
CA ARG A 106 16.09 2.25 6.65
C ARG A 106 14.61 2.62 6.77
N ALA A 107 14.20 3.71 6.12
CA ALA A 107 12.78 4.09 6.03
C ALA A 107 11.92 3.03 5.33
N GLY A 108 12.48 2.30 4.38
CA GLY A 108 11.86 1.13 3.75
C GLY A 108 11.83 -0.14 4.61
N GLY A 109 12.54 -0.17 5.75
CA GLY A 109 12.58 -1.31 6.67
C GLY A 109 13.75 -2.26 6.48
N ILE A 110 14.77 -1.91 5.69
CA ILE A 110 15.94 -2.77 5.48
C ILE A 110 16.92 -2.64 6.66
N PRO A 111 17.28 -3.74 7.34
CA PRO A 111 18.01 -3.76 8.61
C PRO A 111 19.54 -3.81 8.45
N PHE A 112 20.17 -2.76 7.93
CA PHE A 112 21.61 -2.77 7.68
C PHE A 112 22.37 -1.65 8.41
N THR A 113 23.66 -1.89 8.59
CA THR A 113 24.62 -0.94 9.12
C THR A 113 25.78 -0.86 8.13
N VAL A 114 26.16 0.34 7.72
CA VAL A 114 27.30 0.52 6.84
C VAL A 114 28.59 0.46 7.63
N THR A 115 29.42 -0.54 7.33
CA THR A 115 30.80 -0.58 7.80
C THR A 115 31.71 0.05 6.74
N GLN A 116 32.34 1.18 7.04
CA GLN A 116 33.33 1.75 6.13
C GLN A 116 34.59 0.87 6.11
N GLU A 117 34.88 0.29 4.95
CA GLU A 117 36.10 -0.47 4.75
C GLU A 117 37.26 0.49 4.46
N THR A 118 38.09 0.76 5.46
CA THR A 118 39.33 1.52 5.26
C THR A 118 40.38 0.62 4.63
N ILE A 119 40.48 0.64 3.30
CA ILE A 119 41.53 -0.10 2.60
C ILE A 119 42.84 0.68 2.67
N SER A 120 43.81 0.12 3.41
CA SER A 120 45.19 0.58 3.36
C SER A 120 45.77 0.26 1.99
N ILE A 121 46.42 1.26 1.38
CA ILE A 121 47.16 1.07 0.13
C ILE A 121 48.63 1.24 0.45
N ASP A 122 49.36 0.14 0.40
CA ASP A 122 50.80 0.12 0.67
C ASP A 122 51.60 0.61 -0.54
N SER A 123 51.10 0.36 -1.77
CA SER A 123 51.70 0.86 -3.01
C SER A 123 50.63 1.10 -4.09
N VAL A 124 50.82 2.13 -4.91
CA VAL A 124 49.95 2.47 -6.05
C VAL A 124 50.67 2.09 -7.34
N PRO A 125 50.03 1.39 -8.29
CA PRO A 125 50.66 1.07 -9.57
C PRO A 125 51.11 2.35 -10.30
N LYS A 126 52.28 2.28 -10.95
CA LYS A 126 52.89 3.45 -11.62
C LYS A 126 52.01 3.98 -12.74
N GLU A 127 51.19 3.12 -13.34
CA GLU A 127 50.21 3.41 -14.38
C GLU A 127 49.15 4.40 -13.90
N PHE A 128 48.60 4.21 -12.69
CA PHE A 128 47.67 5.16 -12.07
C PHE A 128 48.33 6.51 -11.80
N LEU A 129 49.55 6.49 -11.23
CA LEU A 129 50.31 7.72 -10.96
C LEU A 129 50.64 8.48 -12.24
N LYS A 130 50.93 7.77 -13.34
CA LYS A 130 51.21 8.36 -14.64
C LYS A 130 49.95 8.93 -15.31
N ALA A 131 48.81 8.27 -15.16
CA ALA A 131 47.55 8.69 -15.77
C ALA A 131 46.93 9.89 -15.04
N PHE A 132 46.98 9.90 -13.71
CA PHE A 132 46.22 10.85 -12.88
C PHE A 132 47.09 11.78 -12.02
N GLY A 133 48.39 11.51 -11.89
CA GLY A 133 49.28 12.23 -10.99
C GLY A 133 49.05 11.91 -9.51
N GLU A 134 49.82 12.55 -8.62
CA GLU A 134 49.54 12.58 -7.18
C GLU A 134 48.95 13.93 -6.78
N PRO A 135 47.94 13.98 -5.89
CA PRO A 135 47.43 12.88 -5.05
C PRO A 135 46.33 12.02 -5.69
N LEU A 136 45.81 12.41 -6.86
CA LEU A 136 44.59 11.85 -7.45
C LEU A 136 44.67 10.35 -7.80
N GLY A 137 45.78 9.88 -8.36
CA GLY A 137 45.97 8.47 -8.71
C GLY A 137 45.90 7.54 -7.50
N LYS A 138 46.31 8.01 -6.31
CA LYS A 138 46.19 7.25 -5.06
C LYS A 138 44.73 7.14 -4.60
N ALA A 139 43.94 8.20 -4.77
CA ALA A 139 42.53 8.21 -4.40
C ALA A 139 41.68 7.33 -5.33
N ILE A 140 41.93 7.40 -6.65
CA ILE A 140 41.26 6.54 -7.64
C ILE A 140 41.60 5.08 -7.40
N TYR A 141 42.88 4.74 -7.17
CA TYR A 141 43.25 3.36 -6.87
C TYR A 141 42.66 2.86 -5.54
N ARG A 142 42.45 3.74 -4.55
CA ARG A 142 41.72 3.38 -3.32
C ARG A 142 40.30 2.99 -3.64
N SER A 143 39.60 3.84 -4.40
CA SER A 143 38.23 3.60 -4.83
C SER A 143 38.11 2.28 -5.59
N TRP A 144 39.09 1.98 -6.45
CA TRP A 144 39.17 0.70 -7.16
C TRP A 144 39.32 -0.50 -6.23
N LYS A 145 40.25 -0.47 -5.27
CA LYS A 145 40.40 -1.57 -4.30
C LYS A 145 39.16 -1.71 -3.41
N THR A 146 38.50 -0.62 -3.04
CA THR A 146 37.24 -0.66 -2.28
C THR A 146 36.13 -1.29 -3.11
N PHE A 147 36.03 -0.94 -4.38
CA PHE A 147 35.08 -1.57 -5.31
C PHE A 147 35.27 -3.09 -5.39
N ILE A 148 36.51 -3.58 -5.50
CA ILE A 148 36.80 -5.03 -5.51
C ILE A 148 36.35 -5.69 -4.20
N ALA A 149 36.66 -5.09 -3.04
CA ALA A 149 36.30 -5.65 -1.75
C ALA A 149 34.77 -5.73 -1.56
N VAL A 150 34.06 -4.68 -1.96
CA VAL A 150 32.58 -4.63 -1.97
C VAL A 150 32.00 -5.66 -2.95
N SER A 151 32.63 -5.86 -4.12
CA SER A 151 32.23 -6.88 -5.09
C SER A 151 32.29 -8.29 -4.49
N HIS A 152 33.38 -8.65 -3.83
CA HIS A 152 33.50 -9.93 -3.13
C HIS A 152 32.47 -10.08 -2.00
N LYS A 153 32.11 -8.98 -1.33
CA LYS A 153 31.07 -8.97 -0.28
C LYS A 153 29.67 -9.20 -0.85
N SER A 154 29.36 -8.57 -1.99
CA SER A 154 28.11 -8.78 -2.73
C SER A 154 27.97 -10.24 -3.19
N GLU A 155 29.03 -10.85 -3.70
CA GLU A 155 29.03 -12.27 -4.09
C GLU A 155 28.72 -13.19 -2.90
N ARG A 156 29.31 -12.93 -1.72
CA ARG A 156 29.02 -13.68 -0.49
C ARG A 156 27.56 -13.54 -0.03
N ALA A 157 26.90 -12.41 -0.26
CA ALA A 157 25.49 -12.22 0.09
C ALA A 157 24.54 -13.10 -0.76
N LEU A 158 25.02 -13.58 -1.91
CA LEU A 158 24.29 -14.44 -2.84
C LEU A 158 24.74 -15.91 -2.79
N SER A 159 25.67 -16.27 -1.90
CA SER A 159 26.32 -17.59 -1.91
C SER A 159 25.41 -18.77 -1.59
N LYS A 160 24.20 -18.52 -1.06
CA LYS A 160 23.18 -19.54 -0.81
C LYS A 160 22.41 -19.94 -2.08
N LEU A 161 22.49 -19.15 -3.15
CA LEU A 161 21.94 -19.51 -4.45
C LEU A 161 22.97 -20.31 -5.25
N THR A 162 22.54 -21.41 -5.87
CA THR A 162 23.39 -22.15 -6.81
C THR A 162 23.50 -21.39 -8.15
N GLU A 163 24.49 -21.70 -8.97
CA GLU A 163 24.59 -21.09 -10.30
C GLU A 163 23.39 -21.42 -11.20
N ASP A 164 22.84 -22.64 -11.10
CA ASP A 164 21.62 -23.04 -11.80
C ASP A 164 20.41 -22.20 -11.37
N GLU A 165 20.28 -21.89 -10.08
CA GLU A 165 19.21 -21.03 -9.55
C GLU A 165 19.36 -19.59 -10.04
N LYS A 166 20.59 -19.05 -10.03
CA LYS A 166 20.87 -17.72 -10.58
C LYS A 166 20.59 -17.67 -12.09
N GLU A 167 20.93 -18.73 -12.84
CA GLU A 167 20.62 -18.84 -14.26
C GLU A 167 19.13 -18.91 -14.51
N TRP A 168 18.41 -19.70 -13.72
CA TRP A 168 16.95 -19.78 -13.80
C TRP A 168 16.31 -18.40 -13.58
N LEU A 169 16.74 -17.65 -12.54
CA LEU A 169 16.22 -16.31 -12.28
C LEU A 169 16.42 -15.36 -13.46
N ARG A 170 17.63 -15.35 -14.05
CA ARG A 170 17.95 -14.49 -15.20
C ARG A 170 17.08 -14.82 -16.42
N ASN A 171 16.82 -16.11 -16.66
CA ASN A 171 16.07 -16.57 -17.82
C ASN A 171 14.54 -16.44 -17.64
N ASN A 172 14.05 -16.29 -16.40
CA ASN A 172 12.61 -16.31 -16.09
C ASN A 172 12.09 -15.01 -15.49
N ILE A 173 12.89 -13.94 -15.35
CA ILE A 173 12.51 -12.71 -14.64
C ILE A 173 11.14 -12.12 -15.08
N ASP A 174 10.79 -12.25 -16.35
CA ASP A 174 9.53 -11.77 -16.92
C ASP A 174 8.31 -12.60 -16.44
N SER A 175 8.50 -13.90 -16.16
CA SER A 175 7.39 -14.79 -15.78
C SER A 175 6.78 -14.48 -14.42
N PHE A 176 7.48 -13.69 -13.59
CA PHE A 176 6.90 -13.14 -12.36
C PHE A 176 5.74 -12.19 -12.66
N PHE A 177 5.84 -11.35 -13.70
CA PHE A 177 4.85 -10.32 -14.03
C PHE A 177 3.87 -10.73 -15.12
N PHE A 178 4.31 -11.58 -16.04
CA PHE A 178 3.60 -11.91 -17.28
C PHE A 178 3.23 -13.40 -17.38
N GLY A 179 3.54 -14.21 -16.37
CA GLY A 179 3.27 -15.65 -16.37
C GLY A 179 4.14 -16.43 -17.37
N ASN A 180 3.77 -17.69 -17.63
CA ASN A 180 4.55 -18.61 -18.48
C ASN A 180 4.18 -18.55 -19.98
N GLN A 181 3.35 -17.59 -20.40
CA GLN A 181 2.93 -17.52 -21.81
C GLN A 181 3.98 -16.77 -22.65
N GLU A 182 4.51 -17.44 -23.66
CA GLU A 182 5.31 -16.81 -24.72
C GLU A 182 4.43 -15.76 -25.43
N LYS A 183 4.60 -14.48 -25.06
CA LYS A 183 3.91 -13.26 -25.57
C LYS A 183 2.68 -12.76 -24.81
N ALA A 184 2.65 -12.83 -23.48
CA ALA A 184 1.70 -11.99 -22.74
C ALA A 184 2.18 -10.52 -22.74
N SER A 185 1.55 -9.67 -23.57
CA SER A 185 1.59 -8.20 -23.41
C SER A 185 0.60 -7.72 -22.33
N GLU A 186 -0.06 -8.66 -21.65
CA GLU A 186 -1.03 -8.41 -20.58
C GLU A 186 -0.45 -8.88 -19.25
N TYR A 187 -0.65 -8.07 -18.21
CA TYR A 187 -0.16 -8.33 -16.87
C TYR A 187 -0.90 -9.50 -16.20
N ASP A 188 -0.17 -10.49 -15.68
CA ASP A 188 -0.70 -11.68 -15.00
C ASP A 188 -0.04 -11.86 -13.63
N PHE A 189 -0.05 -10.81 -12.79
CA PHE A 189 0.60 -10.86 -11.48
C PHE A 189 -0.20 -10.24 -10.31
N PHE A 190 -1.24 -9.44 -10.58
CA PHE A 190 -2.09 -8.89 -9.52
C PHE A 190 -2.94 -9.95 -8.86
N THR A 191 -3.63 -10.72 -9.69
CA THR A 191 -4.43 -11.89 -9.33
C THR A 191 -4.08 -12.95 -10.36
N THR A 192 -3.36 -13.97 -9.95
CA THR A 192 -2.78 -14.95 -10.88
C THR A 192 -2.97 -16.36 -10.37
N SER A 193 -3.13 -17.30 -11.30
CA SER A 193 -3.03 -18.74 -11.01
C SER A 193 -1.62 -19.30 -11.27
N SER A 194 -0.68 -18.45 -11.70
CA SER A 194 0.71 -18.85 -11.97
C SER A 194 1.43 -19.23 -10.68
N SER A 195 2.19 -20.33 -10.71
CA SER A 195 3.07 -20.74 -9.61
C SER A 195 4.42 -20.01 -9.61
N ALA A 196 4.73 -19.23 -10.66
CA ALA A 196 6.03 -18.57 -10.80
C ALA A 196 6.35 -17.64 -9.61
N PRO A 197 5.44 -16.75 -9.14
CA PRO A 197 5.72 -15.87 -8.01
C PRO A 197 6.17 -16.61 -6.75
N PHE A 198 5.57 -17.77 -6.45
CA PHE A 198 5.97 -18.59 -5.31
C PHE A 198 7.40 -19.15 -5.48
N GLN A 199 7.78 -19.58 -6.69
CA GLN A 199 9.15 -20.02 -6.96
C GLN A 199 10.17 -18.89 -6.81
N PHE A 200 9.84 -17.67 -7.24
CA PHE A 200 10.68 -16.50 -6.98
C PHE A 200 10.81 -16.24 -5.48
N PHE A 201 9.73 -16.32 -4.71
CA PHE A 201 9.78 -16.16 -3.26
C PHE A 201 10.75 -17.17 -2.59
N LEU A 202 10.70 -18.45 -2.99
CA LEU A 202 11.62 -19.50 -2.51
C LEU A 202 13.11 -19.18 -2.74
N LEU A 203 13.42 -18.52 -3.85
CA LEU A 203 14.79 -18.14 -4.17
C LEU A 203 15.16 -16.84 -3.44
N ALA A 204 14.24 -15.88 -3.34
CA ALA A 204 14.44 -14.63 -2.64
C ALA A 204 14.72 -14.86 -1.15
N SER A 205 14.07 -15.88 -0.56
CA SER A 205 14.28 -16.26 0.84
C SER A 205 15.70 -16.78 1.13
N LYS A 206 16.55 -16.99 0.11
CA LYS A 206 17.96 -17.36 0.28
C LYS A 206 18.91 -16.16 0.24
N VAL A 207 18.44 -15.00 -0.24
CA VAL A 207 19.27 -13.81 -0.48
C VAL A 207 19.38 -12.94 0.77
N ASP A 208 20.59 -12.48 1.07
CA ASP A 208 20.85 -11.53 2.16
C ASP A 208 20.76 -10.09 1.65
N LEU A 209 19.52 -9.58 1.48
CA LEU A 209 19.27 -8.23 0.99
C LEU A 209 19.91 -7.13 1.87
N PRO A 210 19.95 -7.22 3.21
CA PRO A 210 20.63 -6.26 4.06
C PRO A 210 22.11 -6.10 3.73
N LYS A 211 22.83 -7.22 3.47
CA LYS A 211 24.23 -7.15 3.03
C LYS A 211 24.39 -6.55 1.64
N LEU A 212 23.49 -6.84 0.70
CA LEU A 212 23.52 -6.20 -0.63
C LEU A 212 23.27 -4.69 -0.54
N THR A 213 22.37 -4.28 0.36
CA THR A 213 22.07 -2.87 0.63
C THR A 213 23.26 -2.16 1.26
N GLU A 214 23.96 -2.83 2.18
CA GLU A 214 25.23 -2.33 2.72
C GLU A 214 26.27 -2.13 1.61
N CYS A 215 26.43 -3.11 0.71
CA CYS A 215 27.35 -3.01 -0.43
C CYS A 215 27.00 -1.82 -1.34
N ALA A 216 25.71 -1.59 -1.62
CA ALA A 216 25.25 -0.45 -2.38
C ALA A 216 25.63 0.88 -1.73
N CYS A 217 25.40 1.01 -0.43
CA CYS A 217 25.79 2.21 0.32
C CYS A 217 27.32 2.42 0.31
N GLN A 218 28.11 1.34 0.42
CA GLN A 218 29.58 1.42 0.30
C GLN A 218 30.03 1.89 -1.10
N LEU A 219 29.34 1.49 -2.18
CA LEU A 219 29.57 2.07 -3.51
C LEU A 219 29.13 3.55 -3.59
N GLY A 220 28.06 3.92 -2.89
CA GLY A 220 27.66 5.32 -2.71
C GLY A 220 28.75 6.16 -2.03
N ALA A 221 29.51 5.59 -1.08
CA ALA A 221 30.66 6.27 -0.48
C ALA A 221 31.78 6.53 -1.49
N ILE A 222 32.03 5.60 -2.42
CA ILE A 222 32.98 5.83 -3.53
C ILE A 222 32.51 6.99 -4.42
N VAL A 223 31.20 7.06 -4.71
CA VAL A 223 30.61 8.16 -5.47
C VAL A 223 30.82 9.50 -4.76
N ASP A 224 30.57 9.57 -3.45
CA ASP A 224 30.80 10.77 -2.65
C ASP A 224 32.28 11.22 -2.69
N ASP A 225 33.21 10.27 -2.52
CA ASP A 225 34.66 10.55 -2.57
C ASP A 225 35.07 11.09 -3.95
N LEU A 226 34.52 10.53 -5.04
CA LEU A 226 34.77 11.03 -6.40
C LEU A 226 34.12 12.40 -6.65
N HIS A 227 32.94 12.67 -6.08
CA HIS A 227 32.30 13.98 -6.17
C HIS A 227 33.15 15.07 -5.50
N GLN A 228 33.75 14.78 -4.35
CA GLN A 228 34.69 15.71 -3.70
C GLN A 228 35.94 16.00 -4.56
N LEU A 229 36.33 15.04 -5.42
CA LEU A 229 37.47 15.16 -6.34
C LEU A 229 37.07 15.68 -7.74
N GLU A 230 35.81 16.07 -7.95
CA GLU A 230 35.28 16.45 -9.27
C GLU A 230 36.14 17.51 -9.96
N LYS A 231 36.58 18.54 -9.22
CA LYS A 231 37.41 19.64 -9.76
C LYS A 231 38.80 19.18 -10.18
N ASP A 232 39.40 18.25 -9.44
CA ASP A 232 40.71 17.68 -9.77
C ASP A 232 40.60 16.72 -10.96
N LEU A 233 39.53 15.93 -11.02
CA LEU A 233 39.22 15.06 -12.17
C LEU A 233 38.91 15.88 -13.44
N ALA A 234 38.28 17.04 -13.30
CA ALA A 234 37.91 17.91 -14.43
C ALA A 234 39.13 18.45 -15.21
N VAL A 235 40.32 18.46 -14.63
CA VAL A 235 41.56 18.88 -15.32
C VAL A 235 42.41 17.70 -15.83
N VAL A 236 42.07 16.46 -15.49
CA VAL A 236 42.75 15.26 -16.01
C VAL A 236 42.60 15.22 -17.52
N ASN A 237 43.69 14.99 -18.25
CA ASN A 237 43.68 14.82 -19.69
C ASN A 237 44.36 13.49 -20.06
N LEU A 238 43.56 12.55 -20.56
CA LEU A 238 44.03 11.23 -20.96
C LEU A 238 44.20 11.19 -22.48
N PRO A 239 45.35 10.73 -23.02
CA PRO A 239 45.57 10.62 -24.46
C PRO A 239 44.80 9.45 -25.11
N LYS A 240 44.29 8.53 -24.30
CA LYS A 240 43.44 7.39 -24.64
C LYS A 240 42.76 6.89 -23.37
N ASP A 241 41.70 6.10 -23.51
CA ASP A 241 41.03 5.50 -22.35
C ASP A 241 42.03 4.72 -21.48
N PHE A 242 41.94 4.93 -20.18
CA PHE A 242 42.73 4.18 -19.20
C PHE A 242 41.96 2.92 -18.81
N VAL A 243 42.54 1.75 -19.08
CA VAL A 243 41.94 0.44 -18.76
C VAL A 243 42.87 -0.30 -17.81
N TRP A 244 42.30 -0.85 -16.75
CA TRP A 244 43.00 -1.64 -15.75
C TRP A 244 42.18 -2.88 -15.39
N GLU A 245 42.84 -4.03 -15.29
CA GLU A 245 42.22 -5.29 -14.90
C GLU A 245 42.93 -5.85 -13.67
N GLU A 246 42.14 -6.28 -12.68
CA GLU A 246 42.65 -6.84 -11.43
C GLU A 246 41.61 -7.77 -10.81
N GLU A 247 42.05 -8.95 -10.36
CA GLU A 247 41.16 -9.96 -9.75
C GLU A 247 39.95 -10.36 -10.63
N GLY A 248 40.06 -10.21 -11.95
CA GLY A 248 38.98 -10.51 -12.91
C GLY A 248 37.97 -9.37 -13.09
N PHE A 249 38.17 -8.22 -12.46
CA PHE A 249 37.35 -7.02 -12.63
C PHE A 249 38.04 -6.01 -13.56
N THR A 250 37.24 -5.23 -14.28
CA THR A 250 37.72 -4.21 -15.23
C THR A 250 37.35 -2.79 -14.77
N PHE A 251 38.37 -1.93 -14.67
CA PHE A 251 38.26 -0.49 -14.43
C PHE A 251 38.56 0.31 -15.70
N ILE A 252 37.69 1.26 -16.04
CA ILE A 252 37.88 2.14 -17.19
C ILE A 252 37.71 3.61 -16.79
N THR A 253 38.57 4.48 -17.31
CA THR A 253 38.36 5.94 -17.31
C THR A 253 38.44 6.46 -18.75
N SER A 254 37.40 7.13 -19.23
CA SER A 254 37.33 7.63 -20.61
C SER A 254 38.18 8.88 -20.83
N THR A 255 38.59 9.10 -22.08
CA THR A 255 38.98 10.45 -22.53
C THR A 255 37.75 11.35 -22.71
N ARG A 256 37.98 12.66 -22.93
CA ARG A 256 36.90 13.61 -23.27
C ARG A 256 36.57 13.68 -24.75
N ASP A 257 37.33 12.97 -25.58
CA ASP A 257 37.11 12.96 -27.02
C ASP A 257 35.88 12.10 -27.34
N HIS A 258 35.07 12.56 -28.29
CA HIS A 258 33.78 11.97 -28.66
C HIS A 258 33.94 10.52 -29.14
N VAL A 259 33.42 9.55 -28.36
CA VAL A 259 33.53 8.12 -28.68
C VAL A 259 32.23 7.38 -28.37
N VAL A 260 32.01 6.30 -29.14
CA VAL A 260 31.02 5.27 -28.83
C VAL A 260 31.69 4.22 -27.92
N HIS A 261 31.21 4.07 -26.68
CA HIS A 261 31.73 3.09 -25.73
C HIS A 261 30.89 1.80 -25.74
N ASN A 262 31.53 0.68 -26.09
CA ASN A 262 30.94 -0.66 -26.11
C ASN A 262 31.56 -1.61 -25.08
N GLU A 263 32.70 -1.25 -24.51
CA GLU A 263 33.44 -2.12 -23.60
C GLU A 263 32.71 -2.28 -22.26
N LYS A 264 32.72 -3.50 -21.73
CA LYS A 264 32.17 -3.80 -20.41
C LYS A 264 33.19 -3.36 -19.35
N ALA A 265 32.76 -2.52 -18.43
CA ALA A 265 33.52 -2.12 -17.26
C ALA A 265 32.71 -2.41 -16.00
N ASP A 266 33.37 -2.91 -14.96
CA ASP A 266 32.79 -3.10 -13.63
C ASP A 266 32.81 -1.79 -12.84
N PHE A 267 33.85 -0.97 -13.03
CA PHE A 267 33.90 0.40 -12.54
C PHE A 267 34.35 1.35 -13.67
N PHE A 268 33.46 2.26 -14.06
CA PHE A 268 33.71 3.26 -15.10
C PHE A 268 33.68 4.68 -14.54
N ILE A 269 34.62 5.53 -14.97
CA ILE A 269 34.60 6.99 -14.75
C ILE A 269 34.57 7.69 -16.11
N ASP A 270 33.51 8.43 -16.40
CA ASP A 270 33.44 9.32 -17.56
C ASP A 270 33.97 10.72 -17.20
N LEU A 271 35.11 11.10 -17.77
CA LEU A 271 35.71 12.42 -17.59
C LEU A 271 34.97 13.53 -18.35
N GLY A 272 34.03 13.15 -19.22
CA GLY A 272 33.06 14.00 -19.86
C GLY A 272 33.11 14.04 -21.37
N GLY A 273 32.40 15.00 -21.96
CA GLY A 273 32.30 15.14 -23.41
C GLY A 273 30.88 14.89 -23.91
N LYS A 274 30.76 14.29 -25.10
CA LYS A 274 29.46 13.99 -25.73
C LYS A 274 29.40 12.52 -26.13
N ASN A 275 29.38 11.61 -25.18
CA ASN A 275 29.63 10.20 -25.44
C ASN A 275 28.34 9.42 -25.76
N ILE A 276 28.48 8.34 -26.51
CA ILE A 276 27.40 7.36 -26.70
C ILE A 276 27.81 6.07 -26.00
N PHE A 277 27.07 5.69 -24.97
CA PHE A 277 27.29 4.45 -24.23
C PHE A 277 26.32 3.38 -24.71
N LEU A 278 26.85 2.29 -25.28
CA LEU A 278 26.10 1.07 -25.62
C LEU A 278 26.45 -0.08 -24.66
N ASN A 279 27.21 0.20 -23.61
CA ASN A 279 27.62 -0.77 -22.60
C ASN A 279 26.61 -0.87 -21.44
N GLY A 280 26.89 -1.75 -20.49
CA GLY A 280 26.09 -1.91 -19.27
C GLY A 280 26.40 -0.85 -18.20
N ALA A 281 26.37 0.45 -18.54
CA ALA A 281 26.77 1.56 -17.68
C ALA A 281 26.18 1.45 -16.25
N GLY A 282 27.01 1.06 -15.27
CA GLY A 282 26.61 0.90 -13.87
C GLY A 282 25.56 -0.19 -13.60
N GLY A 283 25.21 -0.99 -14.61
CA GLY A 283 24.18 -2.02 -14.51
C GLY A 283 24.76 -3.42 -14.34
N ASN A 284 24.22 -4.18 -13.39
CA ASN A 284 24.57 -5.56 -13.13
C ASN A 284 23.48 -6.48 -13.70
N GLU A 285 23.86 -7.32 -14.66
CA GLU A 285 23.01 -8.31 -15.33
C GLU A 285 22.88 -9.65 -14.57
N GLY A 286 23.32 -9.70 -13.32
CA GLY A 286 23.34 -10.90 -12.48
C GLY A 286 24.41 -11.90 -12.84
N LYS A 287 25.43 -11.51 -13.61
CA LYS A 287 26.62 -12.31 -13.93
C LYS A 287 27.88 -11.84 -13.21
N ARG A 288 27.84 -10.61 -12.69
CA ARG A 288 28.90 -10.00 -11.89
C ARG A 288 28.32 -9.60 -10.54
N PRO A 289 29.13 -9.44 -9.49
CA PRO A 289 28.61 -9.12 -8.17
C PRO A 289 28.24 -7.63 -8.00
N ALA A 290 28.93 -6.72 -8.69
CA ALA A 290 28.69 -5.29 -8.61
C ALA A 290 29.06 -4.55 -9.91
N ALA A 291 28.46 -3.38 -10.13
CA ALA A 291 28.80 -2.45 -11.20
C ALA A 291 28.68 -0.99 -10.74
N LEU A 292 29.62 -0.12 -11.12
CA LEU A 292 29.67 1.30 -10.80
C LEU A 292 30.00 2.13 -12.04
N HIS A 293 29.23 3.17 -12.31
CA HIS A 293 29.52 4.15 -13.36
C HIS A 293 29.35 5.57 -12.81
N VAL A 294 30.36 6.40 -13.00
CA VAL A 294 30.38 7.80 -12.55
C VAL A 294 30.64 8.72 -13.74
N ASP A 295 29.62 9.48 -14.12
CA ASP A 295 29.69 10.55 -15.12
C ASP A 295 29.90 11.90 -14.44
N LEU A 296 31.03 12.54 -14.71
CA LEU A 296 31.35 13.83 -14.08
C LEU A 296 30.58 14.98 -14.73
N PHE A 297 30.63 15.11 -16.06
CA PHE A 297 30.00 16.19 -16.79
C PHE A 297 29.89 15.89 -18.28
N GLY A 298 28.82 16.28 -18.96
CA GLY A 298 28.77 16.13 -20.42
C GLY A 298 27.37 16.17 -21.00
N GLU A 299 27.28 15.85 -22.28
CA GLU A 299 26.01 15.59 -22.98
C GLU A 299 26.00 14.15 -23.50
N ASN A 300 25.74 13.20 -22.62
CA ASN A 300 25.88 11.78 -22.92
C ASN A 300 24.55 11.14 -23.32
N THR A 301 24.63 10.14 -24.20
CA THR A 301 23.50 9.28 -24.57
C THR A 301 23.79 7.85 -24.13
N TYR A 302 23.02 7.36 -23.15
CA TYR A 302 23.08 6.00 -22.64
C TYR A 302 21.99 5.16 -23.29
N LEU A 303 22.38 4.18 -24.10
CA LEU A 303 21.47 3.26 -24.79
C LEU A 303 21.71 1.84 -24.29
N GLY A 304 20.66 1.21 -23.77
CA GLY A 304 20.70 -0.21 -23.43
C GLY A 304 19.38 -0.90 -23.69
N GLN A 305 19.39 -2.22 -23.55
CA GLN A 305 18.15 -3.01 -23.61
C GLN A 305 17.68 -3.31 -22.20
N ARG A 306 18.40 -4.15 -21.45
CA ARG A 306 18.02 -4.57 -20.10
C ARG A 306 19.21 -4.51 -19.16
N PHE A 307 18.95 -4.31 -17.88
CA PHE A 307 19.94 -4.41 -16.80
C PHE A 307 21.07 -3.37 -16.90
N VAL A 308 20.73 -2.15 -17.32
CA VAL A 308 21.68 -1.04 -17.50
C VAL A 308 21.35 0.14 -16.60
N GLN A 309 22.25 1.14 -16.56
CA GLN A 309 22.00 2.45 -15.96
C GLN A 309 21.65 2.31 -14.46
N GLY A 310 22.57 1.72 -13.68
CA GLY A 310 22.39 1.55 -12.23
C GLY A 310 21.46 0.41 -11.81
N SER A 311 21.20 -0.57 -12.68
CA SER A 311 20.40 -1.75 -12.34
C SER A 311 21.17 -2.73 -11.46
N GLY A 312 20.57 -3.23 -10.37
CA GLY A 312 21.08 -4.32 -9.54
C GLY A 312 20.22 -5.58 -9.69
N ILE A 313 20.58 -6.46 -10.62
CA ILE A 313 20.00 -7.79 -10.74
C ILE A 313 20.97 -8.79 -10.11
N LEU A 314 20.55 -9.53 -9.08
CA LEU A 314 21.43 -10.48 -8.37
C LEU A 314 22.78 -9.86 -8.00
N GLY A 315 22.74 -8.74 -7.28
CA GLY A 315 23.92 -7.98 -6.88
C GLY A 315 23.62 -6.48 -6.83
N VAL A 316 24.66 -5.66 -7.00
CA VAL A 316 24.56 -4.21 -6.85
C VAL A 316 24.88 -3.48 -8.17
N GLY A 317 24.10 -2.47 -8.52
CA GLY A 317 24.41 -1.56 -9.63
C GLY A 317 24.24 -0.11 -9.20
N VAL A 318 25.23 0.74 -9.53
CA VAL A 318 25.22 2.17 -9.20
C VAL A 318 25.61 2.99 -10.42
N PHE A 319 24.79 3.98 -10.73
CA PHE A 319 25.08 5.00 -11.73
C PHE A 319 25.01 6.38 -11.05
N ALA A 320 25.99 7.23 -11.27
CA ALA A 320 26.03 8.59 -10.74
C ALA A 320 26.40 9.58 -11.85
N SER A 321 25.63 10.65 -12.00
CA SER A 321 25.94 11.80 -12.87
C SER A 321 25.99 13.07 -12.02
N PHE A 322 27.10 13.80 -12.06
CA PHE A 322 27.24 15.04 -11.27
C PHE A 322 26.68 16.27 -12.01
N ALA A 323 26.89 16.33 -13.33
CA ALA A 323 26.34 17.37 -14.18
C ALA A 323 26.14 16.90 -15.61
N GLY A 324 25.36 17.66 -16.39
CA GLY A 324 25.23 17.43 -17.82
C GLY A 324 23.80 17.49 -18.33
N GLN A 325 23.62 17.24 -19.63
CA GLN A 325 22.31 17.00 -20.23
C GLN A 325 22.33 15.63 -20.88
N ASN A 326 21.85 14.64 -20.14
CA ASN A 326 21.97 13.24 -20.48
C ASN A 326 20.63 12.65 -20.92
N THR A 327 20.70 11.74 -21.89
CA THR A 327 19.55 10.94 -22.32
C THR A 327 19.79 9.48 -21.97
N PHE A 328 18.85 8.89 -21.24
CA PHE A 328 18.86 7.50 -20.81
C PHE A 328 17.74 6.75 -21.52
N THR A 329 18.08 5.74 -22.31
CA THR A 329 17.11 4.86 -22.97
C THR A 329 17.38 3.42 -22.61
N ALA A 330 16.34 2.72 -22.17
CA ALA A 330 16.37 1.29 -21.88
C ALA A 330 15.04 0.63 -22.28
N GLN A 331 15.03 -0.69 -22.47
CA GLN A 331 13.79 -1.44 -22.65
C GLN A 331 13.17 -1.79 -21.29
N ALA A 332 13.90 -2.52 -20.43
CA ALA A 332 13.36 -2.97 -19.15
C ALA A 332 14.40 -3.17 -18.04
N TYR A 333 13.97 -3.27 -16.78
CA TYR A 333 14.82 -3.63 -15.62
C TYR A 333 16.11 -2.82 -15.57
N SER A 334 15.99 -1.48 -15.57
CA SER A 334 17.09 -0.54 -15.76
C SER A 334 16.84 0.77 -14.98
N GLN A 335 17.74 1.74 -15.05
CA GLN A 335 17.55 3.08 -14.47
C GLN A 335 17.28 3.02 -12.96
N GLY A 336 18.22 2.41 -12.22
CA GLY A 336 18.08 2.19 -10.78
C GLY A 336 17.07 1.08 -10.42
N CYS A 337 16.98 -0.01 -11.18
CA CYS A 337 16.12 -1.15 -10.86
C CYS A 337 16.80 -2.10 -9.85
N GLY A 338 16.08 -2.60 -8.84
CA GLY A 338 16.53 -3.64 -7.91
C GLY A 338 15.68 -4.91 -8.02
N PHE A 339 16.25 -6.00 -8.53
CA PHE A 339 15.58 -7.31 -8.59
C PHE A 339 16.51 -8.37 -7.99
N PHE A 340 16.16 -8.93 -6.82
CA PHE A 340 17.08 -9.76 -6.03
C PHE A 340 18.43 -9.05 -5.73
N GLY A 341 18.40 -7.72 -5.72
CA GLY A 341 19.58 -6.89 -5.74
C GLY A 341 19.23 -5.43 -5.46
N VAL A 342 20.25 -4.58 -5.52
CA VAL A 342 20.12 -3.15 -5.20
C VAL A 342 20.58 -2.30 -6.36
N GLY A 343 19.68 -1.48 -6.89
CA GLY A 343 19.96 -0.55 -7.98
C GLY A 343 19.92 0.90 -7.52
N MET A 344 20.91 1.71 -7.87
CA MET A 344 20.94 3.14 -7.57
C MET A 344 21.27 3.97 -8.81
N LEU A 345 20.54 5.07 -8.98
CA LEU A 345 20.84 6.09 -9.98
C LEU A 345 20.81 7.46 -9.31
N MET A 346 21.92 8.19 -9.36
CA MET A 346 22.02 9.57 -8.88
C MET A 346 22.26 10.51 -10.05
N ASN A 347 21.57 11.65 -10.05
CA ASN A 347 21.85 12.79 -10.90
C ASN A 347 21.77 14.08 -10.07
N LEU A 348 22.89 14.80 -9.97
CA LEU A 348 22.96 16.00 -9.13
C LEU A 348 22.49 17.27 -9.85
N SER A 349 22.72 17.38 -11.15
CA SER A 349 22.29 18.55 -11.91
C SER A 349 22.10 18.21 -13.39
N GLY A 350 21.30 19.01 -14.10
CA GLY A 350 21.11 18.82 -15.52
C GLY A 350 19.66 18.90 -15.97
N LYS A 351 19.47 18.83 -17.30
CA LYS A 351 18.15 18.64 -17.90
C LYS A 351 18.15 17.27 -18.56
N ASN A 352 17.71 16.26 -17.83
CA ASN A 352 17.86 14.87 -18.27
C ASN A 352 16.55 14.27 -18.76
N ARG A 353 16.67 13.28 -19.64
CA ARG A 353 15.53 12.48 -20.12
C ARG A 353 15.77 11.02 -19.77
N PHE A 354 14.81 10.43 -19.07
CA PHE A 354 14.77 9.00 -18.74
C PHE A 354 13.61 8.38 -19.52
N GLU A 355 13.91 7.43 -20.41
CA GLU A 355 12.91 6.78 -21.25
C GLU A 355 13.07 5.27 -21.22
N MET A 356 12.01 4.54 -20.88
CA MET A 356 11.99 3.07 -20.95
C MET A 356 10.57 2.48 -20.98
N ASN A 357 10.44 1.16 -21.09
CA ASN A 357 9.13 0.49 -21.15
C ASN A 357 8.66 -0.04 -19.79
N PHE A 358 9.49 -0.83 -19.09
CA PHE A 358 9.04 -1.59 -17.92
C PHE A 358 10.09 -1.78 -16.81
N GLY A 359 9.71 -1.64 -15.54
CA GLY A 359 10.56 -2.06 -14.42
C GLY A 359 11.79 -1.19 -14.22
N GLY A 360 11.65 0.12 -14.02
CA GLY A 360 12.81 0.99 -13.77
C GLY A 360 12.46 2.40 -13.33
N GLN A 361 13.40 3.35 -13.45
CA GLN A 361 13.27 4.70 -12.86
C GLN A 361 13.00 4.60 -11.34
N SER A 362 13.85 3.83 -10.64
CA SER A 362 13.54 3.22 -9.33
C SER A 362 12.34 2.26 -9.40
N PHE A 363 12.66 0.99 -9.56
CA PHE A 363 11.72 -0.11 -9.42
C PHE A 363 12.33 -1.20 -8.55
N ALA A 364 11.55 -1.84 -7.68
CA ALA A 364 12.07 -2.94 -6.87
C ALA A 364 11.09 -4.10 -6.65
N THR A 365 11.61 -5.32 -6.72
CA THR A 365 10.94 -6.57 -6.31
C THR A 365 12.00 -7.54 -5.76
N PHE A 366 11.77 -8.08 -4.55
CA PHE A 366 12.76 -8.85 -3.77
C PHE A 366 14.12 -8.13 -3.63
N GLY A 367 14.11 -6.80 -3.67
CA GLY A 367 15.30 -5.98 -3.84
C GLY A 367 15.04 -4.54 -3.38
N ALA A 368 16.02 -3.68 -3.59
CA ALA A 368 15.93 -2.28 -3.22
C ALA A 368 16.35 -1.35 -4.37
N SER A 369 15.76 -0.15 -4.43
CA SER A 369 16.15 0.85 -5.41
C SER A 369 16.10 2.27 -4.89
N LEU A 370 17.02 3.11 -5.38
CA LEU A 370 17.03 4.55 -5.19
C LEU A 370 17.31 5.25 -6.52
N LEU A 371 16.42 6.14 -6.94
CA LEU A 371 16.72 7.15 -7.95
C LEU A 371 16.70 8.53 -7.28
N TRP A 372 17.83 9.22 -7.29
CA TRP A 372 17.95 10.56 -6.72
C TRP A 372 18.27 11.59 -7.80
N ASN A 373 17.37 12.53 -8.00
CA ASN A 373 17.59 13.76 -8.72
C ASN A 373 17.65 14.93 -7.73
N LYS A 374 18.78 15.64 -7.67
CA LYS A 374 18.92 16.76 -6.74
C LYS A 374 18.31 18.05 -7.29
N VAL A 375 18.77 18.48 -8.48
CA VAL A 375 18.21 19.65 -9.17
C VAL A 375 18.13 19.40 -10.68
N GLY A 376 17.21 20.07 -11.36
CA GLY A 376 17.09 20.00 -12.81
C GLY A 376 15.65 20.07 -13.29
N ASN A 377 15.43 20.11 -14.60
CA ASN A 377 14.08 19.92 -15.16
C ASN A 377 14.09 18.63 -15.97
N ASN A 378 13.64 17.53 -15.40
CA ASN A 378 13.79 16.20 -15.95
C ASN A 378 12.47 15.69 -16.55
N ASP A 379 12.58 14.84 -17.57
CA ASP A 379 11.43 14.15 -18.18
C ASP A 379 11.58 12.64 -17.98
N TYR A 380 10.69 12.07 -17.17
CA TYR A 380 10.60 10.64 -16.89
C TYR A 380 9.47 10.03 -17.69
N VAL A 381 9.82 9.09 -18.57
CA VAL A 381 8.90 8.46 -19.51
C VAL A 381 8.98 6.95 -19.35
N LEU A 382 7.85 6.36 -18.96
CA LEU A 382 7.67 4.92 -18.84
C LEU A 382 6.46 4.53 -19.68
N HIS A 383 6.66 3.74 -20.73
CA HIS A 383 5.63 3.48 -21.74
C HIS A 383 4.60 2.43 -21.34
N GLU A 384 5.01 1.36 -20.66
CA GLU A 384 4.16 0.18 -20.43
C GLU A 384 3.90 -0.15 -18.95
N GLY A 385 4.79 0.20 -18.01
CA GLY A 385 4.45 0.23 -16.58
C GLY A 385 5.58 -0.11 -15.58
N MET A 386 5.20 -0.21 -14.29
CA MET A 386 6.06 -0.40 -13.10
C MET A 386 7.37 0.38 -13.09
N GLY A 387 7.33 1.62 -12.62
CA GLY A 387 8.53 2.43 -12.41
C GLY A 387 8.26 3.74 -11.71
N GLN A 388 9.22 4.66 -11.66
CA GLN A 388 9.08 5.95 -10.96
C GLN A 388 8.76 5.75 -9.47
N ALA A 389 9.64 5.03 -8.77
CA ALA A 389 9.40 4.47 -7.42
C ALA A 389 8.21 3.52 -7.38
N ALA A 390 8.20 2.50 -8.23
CA ALA A 390 7.23 1.40 -8.12
C ALA A 390 7.85 0.20 -7.41
N SER A 391 7.02 -0.59 -6.71
CA SER A 391 7.50 -1.84 -6.11
C SER A 391 6.49 -2.97 -6.19
N SER A 392 7.02 -4.19 -6.23
CA SER A 392 6.25 -5.40 -5.92
C SER A 392 6.81 -6.15 -4.71
N THR A 393 6.53 -7.44 -4.59
CA THR A 393 6.81 -8.26 -3.40
C THR A 393 8.18 -8.03 -2.81
N LEU A 394 8.21 -7.67 -1.51
CA LEU A 394 9.44 -7.40 -0.74
C LEU A 394 10.37 -6.36 -1.41
N GLY A 395 9.85 -5.55 -2.32
CA GLY A 395 10.58 -4.48 -2.98
C GLY A 395 10.55 -3.19 -2.18
N VAL A 396 11.69 -2.51 -2.11
CA VAL A 396 11.82 -1.18 -1.49
C VAL A 396 12.26 -0.19 -2.57
N ALA A 397 11.39 0.75 -2.97
CA ALA A 397 11.67 1.67 -4.07
C ALA A 397 11.51 3.14 -3.65
N PHE A 398 12.56 3.92 -3.86
CA PHE A 398 12.60 5.35 -3.58
C PHE A 398 12.99 6.17 -4.81
N LEU A 399 12.16 7.15 -5.15
CA LEU A 399 12.51 8.22 -6.09
C LEU A 399 12.49 9.53 -5.31
N VAL A 400 13.66 10.16 -5.22
CA VAL A 400 13.87 11.44 -4.54
C VAL A 400 14.18 12.46 -5.61
N ASP A 401 13.28 13.41 -5.81
CA ASP A 401 13.48 14.55 -6.70
C ASP A 401 13.47 15.83 -5.86
N SER A 402 14.63 16.35 -5.49
CA SER A 402 14.74 17.37 -4.46
C SER A 402 14.29 18.76 -4.92
N ALA A 403 14.35 19.07 -6.23
CA ALA A 403 13.86 20.32 -6.80
C ALA A 403 13.86 20.29 -8.34
N GLY A 404 12.89 20.95 -8.96
CA GLY A 404 12.84 21.03 -10.42
C GLY A 404 11.47 21.40 -10.97
N HIS A 405 11.36 21.47 -12.29
CA HIS A 405 10.07 21.48 -13.00
C HIS A 405 10.01 20.23 -13.87
N ASP A 406 9.57 19.14 -13.26
CA ASP A 406 9.69 17.80 -13.80
C ASP A 406 8.37 17.29 -14.39
N SER A 407 8.51 16.36 -15.32
CA SER A 407 7.39 15.66 -15.96
C SER A 407 7.54 14.16 -15.74
N TYR A 408 6.53 13.56 -15.11
CA TYR A 408 6.44 12.13 -14.84
C TYR A 408 5.28 11.54 -15.66
N ARG A 409 5.61 10.60 -16.55
CA ARG A 409 4.62 9.84 -17.34
C ARG A 409 4.85 8.35 -17.14
N SER A 410 3.85 7.66 -16.60
CA SER A 410 3.84 6.20 -16.42
C SER A 410 2.67 5.59 -17.16
N GLY A 411 2.91 4.63 -18.06
CA GLY A 411 1.86 3.81 -18.69
C GLY A 411 1.02 4.48 -19.78
N ILE A 412 1.52 5.53 -20.44
CA ILE A 412 0.72 6.34 -21.37
C ILE A 412 1.24 6.22 -22.81
N GLN A 413 0.57 5.41 -23.63
CA GLN A 413 0.87 5.28 -25.07
C GLN A 413 0.06 6.24 -25.96
N GLY A 414 -0.06 7.51 -25.58
CA GLY A 414 -0.63 8.57 -26.43
C GLY A 414 -2.15 8.47 -26.75
N ARG A 415 -2.83 7.42 -26.30
CA ARG A 415 -4.30 7.27 -26.30
C ARG A 415 -4.67 6.56 -25.00
N GLY A 416 -5.31 7.28 -24.06
CA GLY A 416 -5.83 6.79 -22.76
C GLY A 416 -5.32 5.41 -22.32
N GLY A 417 -4.34 5.39 -21.41
CA GLY A 417 -3.62 4.17 -21.03
C GLY A 417 -4.55 3.04 -20.61
N SER A 418 -4.10 1.79 -20.79
CA SER A 418 -4.87 0.65 -20.29
C SER A 418 -4.81 0.64 -18.76
N ARG A 419 -5.88 0.18 -18.12
CA ARG A 419 -5.99 -0.06 -16.66
C ARG A 419 -4.97 -1.07 -16.11
N TYR A 420 -4.03 -1.56 -16.91
CA TYR A 420 -2.93 -2.41 -16.48
C TYR A 420 -1.56 -1.79 -16.73
N GLY A 421 -1.44 -0.73 -17.54
CA GLY A 421 -0.13 -0.15 -17.93
C GLY A 421 0.51 0.83 -16.94
N GLY A 422 -0.14 1.19 -15.83
CA GLY A 422 0.11 2.48 -15.16
C GLY A 422 0.99 2.54 -13.91
N ILE A 423 1.38 1.42 -13.28
CA ILE A 423 1.90 1.50 -11.91
C ILE A 423 3.19 2.33 -11.85
N GLY A 424 3.16 3.39 -11.06
CA GLY A 424 4.33 4.22 -10.84
C GLY A 424 4.05 5.45 -10.01
N GLN A 425 5.03 6.33 -9.88
CA GLN A 425 4.93 7.56 -9.08
C GLN A 425 4.55 7.24 -7.63
N GLY A 426 5.32 6.34 -7.02
CA GLY A 426 5.06 5.82 -5.66
C GLY A 426 4.01 4.70 -5.60
N GLY A 427 3.79 3.96 -6.68
CA GLY A 427 2.79 2.88 -6.78
C GLY A 427 3.31 1.52 -6.32
N SER A 428 2.60 0.80 -5.43
CA SER A 428 3.03 -0.52 -4.94
C SER A 428 2.01 -1.63 -5.11
N THR A 429 2.46 -2.87 -5.34
CA THR A 429 1.54 -4.02 -5.42
C THR A 429 2.11 -5.36 -4.94
N GLY A 430 1.32 -6.14 -4.21
CA GLY A 430 1.60 -7.57 -3.99
C GLY A 430 1.05 -8.47 -5.09
N VAL A 431 1.13 -9.78 -4.84
CA VAL A 431 0.62 -10.82 -5.74
C VAL A 431 -0.46 -11.62 -5.02
N ARG A 432 -1.70 -11.54 -5.49
CA ARG A 432 -2.79 -12.38 -5.00
C ARG A 432 -2.88 -13.65 -5.85
N TYR A 433 -2.92 -14.82 -5.22
CA TYR A 433 -3.15 -16.07 -5.95
C TYR A 433 -4.65 -16.31 -6.18
N ASP A 434 -5.05 -16.90 -7.30
CA ASP A 434 -6.44 -17.30 -7.58
C ASP A 434 -6.54 -18.81 -7.88
N PRO A 435 -7.37 -19.58 -7.12
CA PRO A 435 -8.10 -19.18 -5.92
C PRO A 435 -7.16 -18.95 -4.73
N TRP A 436 -7.40 -17.92 -3.92
CA TRP A 436 -6.48 -17.56 -2.83
C TRP A 436 -6.51 -18.52 -1.64
N GLU A 437 -7.60 -19.27 -1.47
CA GLU A 437 -7.75 -20.23 -0.38
C GLU A 437 -6.71 -21.34 -0.49
N ASN A 438 -5.91 -21.53 0.56
CA ASN A 438 -4.83 -22.52 0.64
C ASN A 438 -3.72 -22.38 -0.40
N ASN A 439 -3.56 -21.20 -1.03
CA ASN A 439 -2.48 -20.92 -1.97
C ASN A 439 -1.61 -19.73 -1.54
N PRO A 440 -0.31 -19.71 -1.91
CA PRO A 440 0.62 -18.66 -1.51
C PRO A 440 0.29 -17.36 -2.24
N SER A 441 -0.23 -16.38 -1.50
CA SER A 441 -0.20 -14.98 -1.93
C SER A 441 1.07 -14.32 -1.40
N LEU A 442 1.53 -13.25 -2.04
CA LEU A 442 2.76 -12.56 -1.64
C LEU A 442 2.44 -11.11 -1.28
N TYR A 443 3.04 -10.64 -0.19
CA TYR A 443 3.00 -9.22 0.18
C TYR A 443 3.45 -8.34 -0.98
N GLY A 444 3.05 -7.07 -0.94
CA GLY A 444 3.60 -6.03 -1.78
C GLY A 444 4.93 -5.51 -1.27
N GLY A 445 5.31 -4.34 -1.77
CA GLY A 445 6.53 -3.64 -1.37
C GLY A 445 6.24 -2.32 -0.67
N VAL A 446 7.29 -1.54 -0.48
CA VAL A 446 7.24 -0.14 -0.05
C VAL A 446 7.69 0.72 -1.23
N SER A 447 6.85 1.65 -1.64
CA SER A 447 7.12 2.61 -2.72
C SER A 447 7.00 4.03 -2.18
N PHE A 448 8.02 4.86 -2.41
CA PHE A 448 8.05 6.23 -1.93
C PHE A 448 8.60 7.16 -3.00
N LEU A 449 7.79 8.12 -3.43
CA LEU A 449 8.25 9.24 -4.25
C LEU A 449 8.21 10.52 -3.42
N TYR A 450 9.33 11.22 -3.34
CA TYR A 450 9.44 12.57 -2.80
C TYR A 450 9.75 13.55 -3.93
N ASN A 451 8.92 14.58 -4.11
CA ASN A 451 9.22 15.74 -4.94
C ASN A 451 9.30 16.99 -4.06
N GLY A 452 10.46 17.62 -4.00
CA GLY A 452 10.81 18.70 -3.07
C GLY A 452 10.46 20.11 -3.55
N GLY A 453 9.86 20.28 -4.74
CA GLY A 453 9.37 21.59 -5.16
C GLY A 453 9.10 21.76 -6.66
N GLY A 454 8.72 22.99 -7.01
CA GLY A 454 8.43 23.44 -8.37
C GLY A 454 7.01 23.17 -8.86
N ASN A 455 6.83 23.23 -10.19
CA ASN A 455 5.54 23.12 -10.88
C ASN A 455 5.57 21.87 -11.76
N ASN A 456 5.20 20.73 -11.19
CA ASN A 456 5.44 19.42 -11.80
C ASN A 456 4.19 18.86 -12.45
N ARG A 457 4.38 17.96 -13.41
CA ARG A 457 3.29 17.23 -14.05
C ARG A 457 3.42 15.74 -13.79
N PHE A 458 2.43 15.17 -13.13
CA PHE A 458 2.31 13.74 -12.89
C PHE A 458 1.15 13.16 -13.69
N GLN A 459 1.43 12.12 -14.47
CA GLN A 459 0.44 11.45 -15.28
C GLN A 459 0.62 9.94 -15.21
N THR A 460 -0.46 9.23 -14.88
CA THR A 460 -0.53 7.76 -14.85
C THR A 460 -1.97 7.30 -15.10
N PRO A 461 -2.25 6.24 -15.87
CA PRO A 461 -3.61 5.73 -15.99
C PRO A 461 -4.07 4.99 -14.72
N TRP A 462 -3.18 4.34 -13.96
CA TRP A 462 -3.57 3.43 -12.89
C TRP A 462 -2.49 3.22 -11.82
N LEU A 463 -2.90 3.06 -10.55
CA LEU A 463 -2.03 2.75 -9.41
C LEU A 463 -0.77 3.62 -9.34
N GLY A 464 -0.97 4.93 -9.36
CA GLY A 464 0.11 5.85 -9.08
C GLY A 464 -0.28 7.02 -8.18
N HIS A 465 0.63 7.97 -8.08
CA HIS A 465 0.56 9.06 -7.11
C HIS A 465 0.39 8.55 -5.67
N GLY A 466 1.27 7.64 -5.24
CA GLY A 466 1.26 7.10 -3.87
C GLY A 466 0.11 6.13 -3.60
N SER A 467 -0.25 5.28 -4.56
CA SER A 467 -1.36 4.33 -4.42
C SER A 467 -0.87 2.88 -4.35
N ALA A 468 -1.68 1.98 -3.80
CA ALA A 468 -1.27 0.59 -3.64
C ALA A 468 -2.38 -0.45 -3.84
N TYR A 469 -1.98 -1.62 -4.31
CA TYR A 469 -2.80 -2.81 -4.44
C TYR A 469 -2.22 -3.96 -3.60
N PHE A 470 -3.05 -4.78 -2.96
CA PHE A 470 -2.68 -6.02 -2.26
C PHE A 470 -1.43 -5.98 -1.38
N LEU A 471 -1.58 -5.73 -0.07
CA LEU A 471 -0.50 -5.83 0.91
C LEU A 471 0.74 -4.98 0.56
N GLY A 472 0.57 -3.90 -0.19
CA GLY A 472 1.60 -2.93 -0.54
C GLY A 472 1.41 -1.58 0.15
N LEU A 473 2.47 -0.79 0.18
CA LEU A 473 2.48 0.59 0.66
C LEU A 473 2.96 1.54 -0.43
N GLY A 474 2.09 2.44 -0.87
CA GLY A 474 2.39 3.51 -1.82
C GLY A 474 2.40 4.88 -1.14
N VAL A 475 3.45 5.66 -1.37
CA VAL A 475 3.62 7.00 -0.79
C VAL A 475 4.06 7.97 -1.87
N LEU A 476 3.35 9.09 -1.98
CA LEU A 476 3.79 10.26 -2.73
C LEU A 476 3.73 11.50 -1.83
N VAL A 477 4.87 12.15 -1.65
CA VAL A 477 4.97 13.45 -0.97
C VAL A 477 5.45 14.49 -1.98
N VAL A 478 4.68 15.57 -2.15
CA VAL A 478 4.98 16.64 -3.10
C VAL A 478 5.00 17.98 -2.38
N GLU A 479 6.01 18.80 -2.68
CA GLU A 479 6.10 20.21 -2.31
C GLU A 479 5.99 21.09 -3.57
N GLY A 480 5.91 22.41 -3.39
CA GLY A 480 5.87 23.37 -4.50
C GLY A 480 4.49 23.94 -4.78
N SER A 481 4.24 24.36 -6.02
CA SER A 481 2.99 25.01 -6.42
C SER A 481 2.65 24.78 -7.88
N GLY A 482 1.37 24.72 -8.25
CA GLY A 482 1.00 24.58 -9.66
C GLY A 482 1.26 23.18 -10.21
N ASN A 483 1.28 22.18 -9.34
CA ASN A 483 1.42 20.80 -9.74
C ASN A 483 0.13 20.31 -10.42
N THR A 484 0.26 19.46 -11.41
CA THR A 484 -0.88 18.83 -12.10
C THR A 484 -0.80 17.31 -11.96
N PHE A 485 -1.83 16.71 -11.40
CA PHE A 485 -1.99 15.26 -11.21
C PHE A 485 -3.10 14.74 -12.10
N LEU A 486 -2.78 13.83 -13.01
CA LEU A 486 -3.72 13.28 -13.99
C LEU A 486 -3.75 11.77 -13.86
N ALA A 487 -4.90 11.21 -13.45
CA ALA A 487 -5.08 9.78 -13.39
C ALA A 487 -6.48 9.29 -13.80
N ASP A 488 -6.54 8.10 -14.41
CA ASP A 488 -7.78 7.51 -14.91
C ASP A 488 -8.43 6.55 -13.90
N PHE A 489 -7.63 5.84 -13.08
CA PHE A 489 -8.13 4.82 -12.16
C PHE A 489 -7.24 4.72 -10.91
N ASP A 490 -7.86 4.45 -9.76
CA ASP A 490 -7.24 3.88 -8.56
C ASP A 490 -5.88 4.55 -8.21
N SER A 491 -5.88 5.88 -8.08
CA SER A 491 -4.66 6.69 -7.93
C SER A 491 -4.82 7.79 -6.87
N GLN A 492 -3.77 8.58 -6.64
CA GLN A 492 -3.78 9.75 -5.75
C GLN A 492 -4.09 9.35 -4.29
N GLY A 493 -3.22 8.54 -3.72
CA GLY A 493 -3.31 8.09 -2.34
C GLY A 493 -4.36 7.02 -2.11
N GLN A 494 -4.62 6.13 -3.06
CA GLN A 494 -5.61 5.06 -2.90
C GLN A 494 -4.97 3.78 -2.32
N GLY A 495 -5.70 3.06 -1.46
CA GLY A 495 -5.43 1.65 -1.16
C GLY A 495 -6.55 0.72 -1.61
N LEU A 496 -6.21 -0.44 -2.16
CA LEU A 496 -7.11 -1.51 -2.60
C LEU A 496 -6.62 -2.93 -2.21
N HIS A 497 -7.49 -3.75 -1.62
CA HIS A 497 -7.24 -5.14 -1.18
C HIS A 497 -6.19 -5.30 -0.07
N LEU A 498 -6.43 -4.81 1.16
CA LEU A 498 -5.46 -4.87 2.28
C LEU A 498 -4.13 -4.14 1.98
N SER A 499 -4.19 -2.96 1.39
CA SER A 499 -3.02 -2.11 1.08
C SER A 499 -3.20 -0.71 1.65
N ALA A 500 -2.15 0.10 1.60
CA ALA A 500 -2.18 1.47 2.08
C ALA A 500 -1.58 2.43 1.05
N GLY A 501 -2.30 3.50 0.73
CA GLY A 501 -1.85 4.57 -0.16
C GLY A 501 -1.97 5.94 0.50
N ILE A 502 -0.99 6.82 0.25
CA ILE A 502 -1.06 8.22 0.64
C ILE A 502 -0.48 9.17 -0.42
N LEU A 503 -1.22 10.24 -0.68
CA LEU A 503 -0.74 11.44 -1.34
C LEU A 503 -0.72 12.61 -0.35
N LEU A 504 0.46 13.10 0.00
CA LEU A 504 0.66 14.27 0.86
C LEU A 504 1.20 15.44 0.02
N SER A 505 0.33 16.39 -0.35
CA SER A 505 0.72 17.63 -1.05
C SER A 505 0.91 18.77 -0.05
N LYS A 506 2.13 19.31 -0.01
CA LYS A 506 2.55 20.37 0.91
C LYS A 506 2.67 21.70 0.20
N GLY A 507 1.62 22.51 0.30
CA GLY A 507 1.54 23.82 -0.36
C GLY A 507 0.93 23.74 -1.77
N GLY A 508 0.92 24.89 -2.45
CA GLY A 508 0.54 24.99 -3.86
C GLY A 508 -0.91 25.36 -4.18
N GLU A 509 -1.11 25.83 -5.41
CA GLU A 509 -2.40 25.89 -6.10
C GLU A 509 -2.39 24.79 -7.18
N ASP A 510 -2.86 23.60 -6.82
CA ASP A 510 -2.65 22.39 -7.62
C ASP A 510 -3.94 21.94 -8.33
N VAL A 511 -3.77 21.16 -9.40
CA VAL A 511 -4.87 20.57 -10.17
C VAL A 511 -4.82 19.06 -10.04
N TYR A 512 -5.90 18.47 -9.54
CA TYR A 512 -6.08 17.03 -9.42
C TYR A 512 -7.23 16.58 -10.31
N LYS A 513 -6.92 15.70 -11.26
CA LYS A 513 -7.91 15.00 -12.06
C LYS A 513 -7.81 13.52 -11.74
N GLY A 514 -8.70 13.06 -10.88
CA GLY A 514 -8.78 11.68 -10.42
C GLY A 514 -9.96 10.97 -11.05
N GLY A 515 -9.67 9.91 -11.78
CA GLY A 515 -10.69 9.01 -12.29
C GLY A 515 -11.28 8.10 -11.21
N TRP A 516 -11.76 6.93 -11.60
CA TRP A 516 -12.51 6.06 -10.67
C TRP A 516 -11.63 5.60 -9.51
N GLY A 517 -12.10 5.68 -8.26
CA GLY A 517 -11.33 5.19 -7.11
C GLY A 517 -10.12 6.05 -6.72
N SER A 518 -10.07 7.32 -7.13
CA SER A 518 -8.94 8.24 -6.84
C SER A 518 -9.24 9.25 -5.73
N LEU A 519 -8.21 10.01 -5.30
CA LEU A 519 -8.29 11.08 -4.30
C LEU A 519 -8.55 10.56 -2.87
N GLY A 520 -7.66 9.72 -2.36
CA GLY A 520 -7.72 9.24 -0.97
C GLY A 520 -8.81 8.21 -0.72
N VAL A 521 -9.04 7.29 -1.66
CA VAL A 521 -10.13 6.30 -1.58
C VAL A 521 -9.65 4.99 -0.96
N GLY A 522 -10.44 4.42 -0.05
CA GLY A 522 -10.21 3.09 0.50
C GLY A 522 -11.00 2.01 -0.24
N GLY A 523 -10.38 0.87 -0.52
CA GLY A 523 -11.02 -0.28 -1.16
C GLY A 523 -10.68 -1.62 -0.48
N ASP A 524 -11.68 -2.42 -0.09
CA ASP A 524 -11.52 -3.78 0.45
C ASP A 524 -10.44 -3.89 1.55
N ARG A 525 -10.80 -3.46 2.76
CA ARG A 525 -9.91 -3.54 3.94
C ARG A 525 -8.61 -2.75 3.82
N SER A 526 -8.55 -1.79 2.90
CA SER A 526 -7.40 -0.91 2.66
C SER A 526 -7.59 0.49 3.20
N VAL A 527 -6.49 1.24 3.22
CA VAL A 527 -6.43 2.67 3.53
C VAL A 527 -6.12 3.47 2.26
N GLY A 528 -6.93 4.47 1.94
CA GLY A 528 -6.52 5.56 1.05
C GLY A 528 -6.56 6.90 1.76
N ILE A 529 -5.51 7.71 1.59
CA ILE A 529 -5.37 9.04 2.19
C ILE A 529 -4.90 10.05 1.15
N LEU A 530 -5.59 11.18 1.04
CA LEU A 530 -5.07 12.39 0.40
C LEU A 530 -5.12 13.53 1.41
N ILE A 531 -3.96 14.18 1.63
CA ILE A 531 -3.85 15.40 2.44
C ILE A 531 -3.21 16.47 1.57
N ASN A 532 -3.92 17.58 1.34
CA ASN A 532 -3.39 18.77 0.70
C ASN A 532 -3.38 19.93 1.70
N THR A 533 -2.25 20.64 1.77
CA THR A 533 -2.08 21.81 2.66
C THR A 533 -1.76 23.12 1.94
N GLY A 534 -1.81 23.07 0.61
CA GLY A 534 -1.97 24.22 -0.28
C GLY A 534 -3.38 24.78 -0.21
N GLY A 535 -3.74 25.64 -1.15
CA GLY A 535 -5.09 26.20 -1.22
C GLY A 535 -5.39 26.70 -2.62
N ASN A 536 -6.67 26.99 -2.90
CA ASN A 536 -7.15 27.34 -4.24
C ASN A 536 -6.92 26.21 -5.26
N ASN A 537 -6.97 24.97 -4.79
CA ASN A 537 -6.81 23.77 -5.59
C ASN A 537 -8.08 23.47 -6.41
N HIS A 538 -7.91 22.73 -7.50
CA HIS A 538 -9.00 22.18 -8.28
C HIS A 538 -9.00 20.66 -8.21
N TYR A 539 -10.10 20.07 -7.72
CA TYR A 539 -10.29 18.62 -7.63
C TYR A 539 -11.41 18.18 -8.56
N GLU A 540 -11.08 17.34 -9.53
CA GLU A 540 -12.01 16.68 -10.43
C GLU A 540 -12.08 15.19 -10.08
N GLY A 541 -13.26 14.70 -9.73
CA GLY A 541 -13.53 13.30 -9.39
C GLY A 541 -14.60 12.72 -10.31
N THR A 542 -14.33 11.57 -10.94
CA THR A 542 -15.30 10.97 -11.88
C THR A 542 -16.33 10.07 -11.18
N ASP A 543 -15.90 9.11 -10.35
CA ASP A 543 -16.76 8.11 -9.71
C ASP A 543 -16.02 7.45 -8.54
N GLN A 544 -16.69 7.27 -7.38
CA GLN A 544 -16.09 6.70 -6.18
C GLN A 544 -14.77 7.37 -5.83
N SER A 545 -14.74 8.70 -5.86
CA SER A 545 -13.56 9.51 -5.59
C SER A 545 -13.72 10.36 -4.32
N VAL A 546 -12.62 10.96 -3.87
CA VAL A 546 -12.57 12.07 -2.89
C VAL A 546 -12.94 11.61 -1.48
N GLY A 547 -12.03 10.89 -0.83
CA GLY A 547 -12.15 10.49 0.58
C GLY A 547 -13.28 9.49 0.86
N THR A 548 -13.83 8.89 -0.19
CA THR A 548 -14.83 7.82 -0.06
C THR A 548 -14.18 6.46 0.14
N SER A 549 -14.98 5.46 0.49
CA SER A 549 -14.57 4.07 0.53
C SER A 549 -15.57 3.15 -0.14
N ARG A 550 -15.04 2.03 -0.62
CA ARG A 550 -15.78 0.94 -1.25
C ARG A 550 -15.34 -0.40 -0.69
N LYS A 551 -16.25 -1.37 -0.69
CA LYS A 551 -16.02 -2.76 -0.22
C LYS A 551 -15.73 -2.85 1.29
N PRO A 552 -15.78 -4.07 1.86
CA PRO A 552 -15.83 -4.24 3.30
C PRO A 552 -14.68 -3.61 4.07
N LYS A 553 -15.02 -2.91 5.16
CA LYS A 553 -14.06 -2.41 6.16
C LYS A 553 -12.92 -1.56 5.60
N ALA A 554 -13.09 -0.88 4.46
CA ALA A 554 -12.09 0.02 3.90
C ALA A 554 -12.15 1.42 4.57
N LEU A 555 -11.04 2.17 4.54
CA LEU A 555 -10.94 3.52 5.09
C LEU A 555 -10.42 4.50 4.02
N GLY A 556 -11.16 5.58 3.80
CA GLY A 556 -10.87 6.63 2.84
C GLY A 556 -10.83 7.97 3.56
N ILE A 557 -9.81 8.76 3.29
CA ILE A 557 -9.58 10.05 3.94
C ILE A 557 -9.16 11.06 2.88
N PHE A 558 -9.91 12.14 2.79
CA PHE A 558 -9.55 13.33 2.03
C PHE A 558 -9.55 14.54 2.97
N ILE A 559 -8.42 15.24 3.02
CA ILE A 559 -8.25 16.44 3.82
C ILE A 559 -7.62 17.52 2.96
N ASP A 560 -8.27 18.68 2.91
CA ASP A 560 -7.77 19.90 2.32
C ASP A 560 -7.76 20.96 3.42
N THR A 561 -6.60 21.57 3.71
CA THR A 561 -6.43 22.28 4.98
C THR A 561 -6.60 23.80 4.90
N LYS A 562 -6.75 24.40 3.71
CA LYS A 562 -7.04 25.84 3.53
C LYS A 562 -7.44 26.21 2.08
N GLY A 563 -7.84 27.47 1.89
CA GLY A 563 -8.04 28.07 0.57
C GLY A 563 -9.51 28.08 0.10
N GLY A 564 -9.75 28.63 -1.10
CA GLY A 564 -11.04 28.56 -1.78
C GLY A 564 -10.99 27.53 -2.90
N ASN A 565 -11.26 26.27 -2.56
CA ASN A 565 -11.03 25.14 -3.46
C ASN A 565 -12.25 24.84 -4.33
N THR A 566 -12.00 24.35 -5.53
CA THR A 566 -13.07 23.92 -6.45
C THR A 566 -13.17 22.40 -6.46
N TYR A 567 -14.33 21.88 -6.07
CA TYR A 567 -14.65 20.46 -6.17
C TYR A 567 -15.61 20.23 -7.33
N ALA A 568 -15.20 19.42 -8.32
CA ALA A 568 -15.98 19.06 -9.49
C ALA A 568 -16.27 17.55 -9.48
N PHE A 569 -17.44 17.18 -8.96
CA PHE A 569 -17.90 15.80 -8.91
C PHE A 569 -18.77 15.45 -10.12
N GLN A 570 -18.54 14.31 -10.77
CA GLN A 570 -19.35 13.88 -11.92
C GLN A 570 -20.47 12.89 -11.55
N LYS A 571 -20.36 12.17 -10.43
CA LYS A 571 -21.36 11.19 -9.97
C LYS A 571 -21.66 11.28 -8.48
N THR A 572 -22.81 10.72 -8.10
CA THR A 572 -23.32 10.64 -6.72
C THR A 572 -22.45 9.80 -5.77
N SER A 573 -21.66 8.88 -6.32
CA SER A 573 -20.73 8.04 -5.58
C SER A 573 -19.49 8.78 -5.08
N ASN A 574 -19.22 9.98 -5.60
CA ASN A 574 -18.13 10.82 -5.09
C ASN A 574 -18.54 11.37 -3.74
N THR A 575 -17.68 11.24 -2.73
CA THR A 575 -17.97 11.59 -1.32
C THR A 575 -19.07 10.75 -0.64
N ASN A 576 -19.57 9.68 -1.27
CA ASN A 576 -20.57 8.78 -0.69
C ASN A 576 -20.05 7.35 -0.56
N LEU A 577 -20.35 6.69 0.56
CA LEU A 577 -19.99 5.29 0.80
C LEU A 577 -20.93 4.34 0.06
N GLN A 578 -20.40 3.21 -0.39
CA GLN A 578 -21.24 2.11 -0.84
C GLN A 578 -21.86 1.39 0.36
N TYR A 579 -23.17 1.15 0.31
CA TYR A 579 -23.85 0.31 1.29
C TYR A 579 -23.33 -1.13 1.18
N PRO A 580 -22.82 -1.73 2.26
CA PRO A 580 -22.27 -3.08 2.23
C PRO A 580 -23.38 -4.15 2.10
N GLN A 581 -23.01 -5.37 1.70
CA GLN A 581 -23.93 -6.53 1.67
C GLN A 581 -24.51 -6.85 3.05
N SER A 582 -23.71 -6.61 4.09
CA SER A 582 -23.96 -7.03 5.47
C SER A 582 -23.61 -5.89 6.43
N PRO A 583 -24.30 -5.74 7.56
CA PRO A 583 -23.98 -4.71 8.57
C PRO A 583 -22.60 -4.90 9.21
N LEU A 584 -21.93 -6.03 8.99
CA LEU A 584 -20.56 -6.31 9.48
C LEU A 584 -19.45 -5.75 8.59
N GLU A 585 -19.81 -5.21 7.43
CA GLU A 585 -18.88 -4.92 6.34
C GLU A 585 -18.83 -3.43 5.99
N TRP A 586 -19.31 -2.56 6.88
CA TRP A 586 -19.24 -1.14 6.64
C TRP A 586 -17.81 -0.67 6.40
N SER A 587 -17.65 0.10 5.33
CA SER A 587 -16.48 0.94 5.12
C SER A 587 -16.65 2.29 5.81
N SER A 588 -15.56 3.05 5.85
CA SER A 588 -15.51 4.36 6.48
C SER A 588 -14.89 5.42 5.59
N GLY A 589 -15.38 6.66 5.68
CA GLY A 589 -14.93 7.75 4.81
C GLY A 589 -14.92 9.10 5.52
N LEU A 590 -13.86 9.87 5.34
CA LEU A 590 -13.74 11.24 5.83
C LEU A 590 -13.45 12.18 4.67
N PHE A 591 -14.32 13.17 4.48
CA PHE A 591 -14.06 14.33 3.65
C PHE A 591 -14.01 15.57 4.56
N LEU A 592 -12.85 16.22 4.61
CA LEU A 592 -12.64 17.43 5.39
C LEU A 592 -12.07 18.53 4.51
N ALA A 593 -12.85 19.58 4.29
CA ALA A 593 -12.41 20.78 3.59
C ALA A 593 -12.35 21.96 4.57
N CYS A 594 -11.13 22.38 4.90
CA CYS A 594 -10.86 23.63 5.58
C CYS A 594 -10.67 24.74 4.56
N GLY A 595 -11.34 25.87 4.75
CA GLY A 595 -11.15 27.03 3.91
C GLY A 595 -12.37 27.93 3.86
N SER A 596 -12.30 28.95 3.03
CA SER A 596 -13.44 29.85 2.79
C SER A 596 -13.66 29.96 1.30
N ASN A 597 -14.94 29.97 0.88
CA ASN A 597 -15.35 30.07 -0.52
C ASN A 597 -15.03 28.83 -1.37
N ASN A 598 -15.15 27.63 -0.79
CA ASN A 598 -15.13 26.42 -1.61
C ASN A 598 -16.37 26.38 -2.51
N THR A 599 -16.23 25.76 -3.68
CA THR A 599 -17.35 25.58 -4.62
C THR A 599 -17.60 24.10 -4.89
N TYR A 600 -18.88 23.73 -4.89
CA TYR A 600 -19.38 22.38 -5.17
C TYR A 600 -20.39 22.42 -6.33
N PRO A 601 -20.59 21.32 -7.07
CA PRO A 601 -21.60 21.26 -8.13
C PRO A 601 -23.02 21.36 -7.53
N GLN A 602 -23.86 22.23 -8.09
CA GLN A 602 -25.22 22.48 -7.60
C GLN A 602 -26.24 21.37 -7.96
N HIS A 603 -25.93 20.49 -8.92
CA HIS A 603 -26.90 19.57 -9.55
C HIS A 603 -26.45 18.11 -9.61
N VAL A 604 -25.55 17.70 -8.73
CA VAL A 604 -25.19 16.29 -8.56
C VAL A 604 -25.83 15.84 -7.26
N ASP A 605 -26.51 14.68 -7.28
CA ASP A 605 -26.95 13.87 -6.13
C ASP A 605 -28.01 14.39 -5.12
N MET A 606 -28.63 15.56 -5.33
CA MET A 606 -29.70 16.11 -4.46
C MET A 606 -29.28 16.43 -3.00
N PHE A 607 -28.02 16.25 -2.60
CA PHE A 607 -27.54 16.60 -1.26
C PHE A 607 -27.09 18.07 -1.20
N GLU A 608 -27.48 18.77 -0.14
CA GLU A 608 -26.95 20.11 0.16
C GLU A 608 -25.54 19.96 0.75
N ARG A 609 -24.56 20.59 0.09
CA ARG A 609 -23.16 20.70 0.54
C ARG A 609 -22.79 22.17 0.59
N GLY A 610 -21.94 22.54 1.54
CA GLY A 610 -21.46 23.91 1.65
C GLY A 610 -21.02 24.30 3.06
N PRO A 611 -20.68 25.58 3.24
CA PRO A 611 -19.99 26.04 4.44
C PRO A 611 -20.77 25.74 5.71
N GLY A 612 -20.16 24.98 6.64
CA GLY A 612 -20.76 24.63 7.92
C GLY A 612 -21.81 23.51 7.87
N LEU A 613 -22.06 22.91 6.71
CA LEU A 613 -22.88 21.71 6.58
C LEU A 613 -22.04 20.47 6.88
N GLN A 614 -22.64 19.52 7.61
CA GLN A 614 -22.12 18.19 7.81
C GLN A 614 -23.02 17.20 7.07
N TRP A 615 -22.43 16.30 6.29
CA TRP A 615 -23.13 15.24 5.56
C TRP A 615 -22.44 13.90 5.74
N GLY A 616 -23.06 12.82 5.26
CA GLY A 616 -22.53 11.45 5.35
C GLY A 616 -23.47 10.49 6.07
N ILE A 617 -23.01 9.26 6.25
CA ILE A 617 -23.75 8.18 6.90
C ILE A 617 -23.33 8.15 8.38
N PRO A 618 -24.25 8.38 9.35
CA PRO A 618 -23.92 8.36 10.77
C PRO A 618 -23.12 7.12 11.18
N GLY A 619 -21.99 7.33 11.86
CA GLY A 619 -21.10 6.26 12.32
C GLY A 619 -20.11 5.73 11.27
N HIS A 620 -20.34 5.96 9.98
CA HIS A 620 -19.53 5.39 8.89
C HIS A 620 -18.81 6.46 8.06
N SER A 621 -19.46 7.57 7.74
CA SER A 621 -18.80 8.68 7.03
C SER A 621 -19.15 10.04 7.59
N ALA A 622 -18.23 10.98 7.37
CA ALA A 622 -18.43 12.38 7.63
C ALA A 622 -17.83 13.21 6.49
N GLY A 623 -18.64 14.07 5.90
CA GLY A 623 -18.23 15.17 5.05
C GLY A 623 -18.45 16.47 5.78
N VAL A 624 -17.41 17.30 5.88
CA VAL A 624 -17.43 18.54 6.64
C VAL A 624 -16.69 19.64 5.89
N GLU A 625 -17.33 20.81 5.78
CA GLU A 625 -16.67 22.05 5.39
C GLU A 625 -16.59 23.02 6.59
N ARG A 626 -15.41 23.56 6.86
CA ARG A 626 -15.17 24.53 7.93
C ARG A 626 -14.35 25.72 7.46
N ALA A 627 -14.68 26.89 8.01
CA ALA A 627 -13.83 28.08 7.92
C ALA A 627 -12.59 27.93 8.83
N CYS A 628 -11.62 27.13 8.40
CA CYS A 628 -10.32 26.95 9.05
C CYS A 628 -9.18 27.20 8.07
N ASN A 629 -8.04 27.61 8.63
CA ASN A 629 -6.77 27.69 7.91
C ASN A 629 -5.70 27.05 8.78
N VAL A 630 -5.26 25.85 8.38
CA VAL A 630 -4.19 25.15 9.06
C VAL A 630 -2.86 25.72 8.59
N GLY A 631 -2.15 26.41 9.49
CA GLY A 631 -0.89 27.08 9.17
C GLY A 631 0.27 26.12 8.91
N ASN A 632 0.52 25.16 9.81
CA ASN A 632 1.65 24.23 9.75
C ASN A 632 1.18 22.78 9.66
N VAL A 633 1.60 22.07 8.61
CA VAL A 633 1.39 20.63 8.40
C VAL A 633 1.77 19.82 9.63
N ASN A 634 2.92 20.09 10.24
CA ASN A 634 3.42 19.30 11.37
C ASN A 634 2.52 19.43 12.58
N ASP A 635 1.98 20.62 12.83
CA ASP A 635 1.09 20.84 13.98
C ASP A 635 -0.29 20.23 13.76
N PHE A 636 -0.71 20.09 12.50
CA PHE A 636 -1.91 19.34 12.13
C PHE A 636 -1.71 17.83 12.24
N LEU A 637 -0.62 17.31 11.67
CA LEU A 637 -0.34 15.88 11.69
C LEU A 637 -0.07 15.35 13.10
N LYS A 638 0.41 16.19 14.03
CA LYS A 638 0.50 15.85 15.47
C LYS A 638 -0.86 15.52 16.11
N GLN A 639 -1.97 15.89 15.48
CA GLN A 639 -3.32 15.59 15.98
C GLN A 639 -3.81 14.21 15.56
N PHE A 640 -3.16 13.57 14.57
CA PHE A 640 -3.41 12.16 14.32
C PHE A 640 -2.95 11.41 15.57
N PRO A 641 -3.86 10.73 16.28
CA PRO A 641 -3.50 10.07 17.51
C PRO A 641 -2.44 9.03 17.18
N GLN A 642 -1.25 9.18 17.74
CA GLN A 642 -0.31 8.06 17.82
C GLN A 642 -0.89 7.11 18.84
N THR A 643 -1.76 6.21 18.38
CA THR A 643 -2.42 5.30 19.29
C THR A 643 -1.38 4.34 19.85
N ALA A 644 -1.63 3.77 21.03
CA ALA A 644 -0.78 2.72 21.61
C ALA A 644 -0.78 1.41 20.79
N ARG A 645 -1.28 1.43 19.55
CA ARG A 645 -1.58 0.27 18.69
C ARG A 645 -0.57 0.07 17.55
N ILE A 646 0.47 0.92 17.47
CA ILE A 646 1.54 0.76 16.48
C ILE A 646 2.30 -0.54 16.76
N VAL A 647 2.19 -1.50 15.83
CA VAL A 647 2.85 -2.82 15.93
C VAL A 647 4.38 -2.68 15.88
N PHE A 648 4.87 -1.77 15.03
CA PHE A 648 6.29 -1.48 14.85
C PHE A 648 6.51 0.04 14.81
N PRO A 649 7.04 0.66 15.87
CA PRO A 649 7.34 2.09 15.81
C PRO A 649 8.47 2.35 14.82
N PHE A 650 8.35 3.45 14.07
CA PHE A 650 9.38 3.97 13.19
C PHE A 650 10.05 5.19 13.81
N ASP A 651 11.38 5.24 13.66
CA ASP A 651 12.22 6.37 14.02
C ASP A 651 13.01 6.80 12.78
N PRO A 652 13.05 8.09 12.41
CA PRO A 652 13.68 8.54 11.17
C PRO A 652 15.18 8.22 11.04
N LEU A 653 15.90 8.11 12.16
CA LEU A 653 17.35 7.90 12.17
C LEU A 653 17.72 6.42 12.20
N THR A 654 16.95 5.64 12.97
CA THR A 654 17.23 4.23 13.24
C THR A 654 16.37 3.27 12.41
N GLY A 655 15.31 3.76 11.77
CA GLY A 655 14.40 2.99 10.93
C GLY A 655 13.27 2.34 11.73
N TRP A 656 12.73 1.26 11.19
CA TRP A 656 11.71 0.46 11.86
C TRP A 656 12.33 -0.40 12.96
N LYS A 657 11.64 -0.52 14.10
CA LYS A 657 12.08 -1.41 15.19
C LYS A 657 12.10 -2.90 14.78
N SER A 658 11.25 -3.27 13.81
CA SER A 658 11.26 -4.61 13.19
C SER A 658 12.16 -4.60 11.98
N ASN A 659 13.07 -5.58 11.93
CA ASN A 659 14.24 -5.51 11.08
C ASN A 659 14.60 -6.90 10.52
N THR A 660 13.67 -7.86 10.45
CA THR A 660 13.98 -9.24 10.02
C THR A 660 13.28 -9.68 8.73
N ALA A 661 12.41 -8.83 8.16
CA ALA A 661 11.61 -9.12 6.96
C ALA A 661 12.46 -9.46 5.73
N TYR A 662 13.62 -8.84 5.60
CA TYR A 662 14.50 -8.95 4.44
C TYR A 662 15.68 -9.92 4.65
N MET A 663 15.72 -10.59 5.81
CA MET A 663 16.74 -11.60 6.11
C MET A 663 16.42 -12.93 5.44
N PRO A 664 17.42 -13.75 5.08
CA PRO A 664 17.18 -15.09 4.56
C PRO A 664 16.33 -15.93 5.53
N LEU A 665 15.35 -16.68 5.00
CA LEU A 665 14.58 -17.64 5.78
C LEU A 665 15.38 -18.93 5.99
N GLU A 666 15.28 -19.46 7.19
CA GLU A 666 15.77 -20.81 7.50
C GLU A 666 14.65 -21.80 7.17
N ILE A 667 14.52 -22.20 5.91
CA ILE A 667 13.52 -23.19 5.49
C ILE A 667 14.05 -24.58 5.85
N ALA A 668 13.35 -25.29 6.74
CA ALA A 668 13.74 -26.64 7.15
C ALA A 668 13.62 -27.63 5.98
N SER A 669 14.55 -28.58 5.90
CA SER A 669 14.62 -29.55 4.80
C SER A 669 14.32 -30.99 5.24
N THR A 670 14.26 -31.22 6.55
CA THR A 670 14.03 -32.53 7.17
C THR A 670 12.91 -32.47 8.21
N GLN A 671 12.27 -33.62 8.49
CA GLN A 671 11.24 -33.72 9.52
C GLN A 671 11.74 -33.26 10.90
N GLU A 672 12.98 -33.58 11.25
CA GLU A 672 13.59 -33.21 12.53
C GLU A 672 13.77 -31.69 12.67
N GLU A 673 14.28 -31.03 11.62
CA GLU A 673 14.43 -29.57 11.59
C GLU A 673 13.07 -28.86 11.70
N ILE A 674 12.04 -29.38 11.04
CA ILE A 674 10.69 -28.83 11.12
C ILE A 674 10.16 -28.93 12.54
N GLN A 675 10.31 -30.09 13.19
CA GLN A 675 9.88 -30.27 14.58
C GLN A 675 10.65 -29.35 15.54
N LYS A 676 11.92 -29.07 15.26
CA LYS A 676 12.72 -28.09 16.00
C LYS A 676 12.15 -26.67 15.83
N GLN A 677 11.83 -26.26 14.59
CA GLN A 677 11.24 -24.96 14.31
C GLN A 677 9.87 -24.78 14.97
N VAL A 678 9.02 -25.81 14.93
CA VAL A 678 7.72 -25.79 15.61
C VAL A 678 7.88 -25.58 17.13
N LYS A 679 8.83 -26.28 17.76
CA LYS A 679 9.12 -26.07 19.20
C LYS A 679 9.68 -24.68 19.49
N GLU A 680 10.47 -24.12 18.58
CA GLU A 680 11.05 -22.78 18.73
C GLU A 680 9.98 -21.69 18.74
N ILE A 681 8.85 -21.86 18.04
CA ILE A 681 7.74 -20.88 18.01
C ILE A 681 7.33 -20.47 19.43
N LEU A 682 7.31 -21.42 20.37
CA LEU A 682 6.83 -21.19 21.73
C LEU A 682 7.70 -20.18 22.51
N SER A 683 9.02 -20.22 22.30
CA SER A 683 10.00 -19.41 23.02
C SER A 683 10.57 -18.25 22.22
N ALA A 684 10.40 -18.26 20.90
CA ALA A 684 10.84 -17.20 19.99
C ALA A 684 10.13 -15.87 20.28
N ASP A 685 10.78 -14.75 20.00
CA ASP A 685 10.13 -13.43 20.00
C ASP A 685 9.21 -13.27 18.76
N TYR A 686 8.46 -12.16 18.71
CA TYR A 686 7.50 -11.92 17.62
C TYR A 686 8.13 -11.99 16.21
N GLU A 687 9.32 -11.42 16.05
CA GLU A 687 10.01 -11.33 14.77
C GLU A 687 10.47 -12.70 14.29
N ARG A 688 11.10 -13.46 15.19
CA ARG A 688 11.53 -14.81 14.88
C ARG A 688 10.33 -15.73 14.65
N ARG A 689 9.23 -15.59 15.41
CA ARG A 689 7.98 -16.33 15.16
C ARG A 689 7.42 -16.05 13.78
N ARG A 690 7.40 -14.80 13.33
CA ARG A 690 6.98 -14.43 11.97
C ARG A 690 7.79 -15.18 10.91
N GLN A 691 9.12 -15.20 11.02
CA GLN A 691 9.98 -15.95 10.09
C GLN A 691 9.72 -17.46 10.13
N LEU A 692 9.50 -18.03 11.33
CA LEU A 692 9.17 -19.44 11.49
C LEU A 692 7.81 -19.78 10.84
N TYR A 693 6.80 -18.92 10.98
CA TYR A 693 5.51 -19.08 10.30
C TYR A 693 5.66 -19.06 8.79
N GLU A 694 6.43 -18.11 8.23
CA GLU A 694 6.68 -18.03 6.79
C GLU A 694 7.46 -19.26 6.28
N SER A 695 8.45 -19.75 7.04
CA SER A 695 9.17 -21.01 6.73
C SER A 695 8.21 -22.20 6.66
N ILE A 696 7.35 -22.33 7.66
CA ILE A 696 6.37 -23.43 7.78
C ILE A 696 5.32 -23.36 6.68
N ASP A 697 4.77 -22.18 6.39
CA ASP A 697 3.82 -21.99 5.29
C ASP A 697 4.46 -22.29 3.92
N THR A 698 5.72 -21.89 3.73
CA THR A 698 6.50 -22.21 2.53
C THR A 698 6.63 -23.72 2.33
N LEU A 699 6.89 -24.47 3.40
CA LEU A 699 6.94 -25.92 3.35
C LEU A 699 5.59 -26.54 3.05
N ARG A 700 4.50 -26.03 3.63
CA ARG A 700 3.14 -26.49 3.32
C ARG A 700 2.84 -26.39 1.82
N PHE A 701 3.12 -25.24 1.22
CA PHE A 701 2.84 -25.03 -0.20
C PHE A 701 3.71 -25.90 -1.11
N THR A 702 4.90 -26.26 -0.65
CA THR A 702 5.80 -27.17 -1.37
C THR A 702 5.40 -28.65 -1.17
N TYR A 703 4.93 -29.01 0.02
CA TYR A 703 4.59 -30.37 0.45
C TYR A 703 3.22 -30.43 1.16
N PRO A 704 2.10 -30.42 0.40
CA PRO A 704 0.75 -30.28 0.99
C PRO A 704 0.31 -31.40 1.94
N ASN A 705 0.90 -32.59 1.84
CA ASN A 705 0.59 -33.74 2.70
C ASN A 705 1.37 -33.73 4.03
N PHE A 706 2.09 -32.64 4.32
CA PHE A 706 2.95 -32.53 5.48
C PHE A 706 2.15 -32.22 6.76
N ALA A 707 2.28 -33.07 7.78
CA ALA A 707 1.60 -32.89 9.06
C ALA A 707 2.43 -31.98 9.98
N ILE A 708 1.93 -30.77 10.24
CA ILE A 708 2.46 -29.88 11.28
C ILE A 708 1.56 -30.03 12.50
N ASP A 709 2.19 -30.34 13.63
CA ASP A 709 1.51 -30.48 14.89
C ASP A 709 1.62 -29.18 15.70
N LEU A 710 0.58 -28.35 15.64
CA LEU A 710 0.44 -27.14 16.46
C LEU A 710 -0.51 -27.36 17.65
N SER A 711 -0.82 -28.62 17.96
CA SER A 711 -1.72 -29.03 19.02
C SER A 711 -1.38 -28.45 20.40
N GLU A 712 -0.10 -28.36 20.74
CA GLU A 712 0.37 -27.86 22.04
C GLU A 712 -0.06 -26.41 22.28
N LEU A 713 -0.13 -25.58 21.23
CA LEU A 713 -0.61 -24.20 21.30
C LEU A 713 -2.10 -24.12 21.59
N LEU A 714 -2.88 -25.07 21.07
CA LEU A 714 -4.32 -25.16 21.30
C LEU A 714 -4.67 -25.81 22.63
N ALA A 715 -3.75 -26.58 23.21
CA ALA A 715 -3.93 -27.24 24.50
C ALA A 715 -4.01 -26.26 25.67
N ASN A 716 -3.37 -25.09 25.57
CA ASN A 716 -3.32 -24.07 26.62
C ASN A 716 -3.77 -22.68 26.10
N PRO A 717 -5.02 -22.56 25.60
CA PRO A 717 -5.47 -21.37 24.87
C PRO A 717 -5.53 -20.10 25.73
N ALA A 718 -5.62 -20.24 27.06
CA ALA A 718 -5.61 -19.13 28.01
C ALA A 718 -4.21 -18.54 28.25
N GLU A 719 -3.17 -19.35 28.00
CA GLU A 719 -1.76 -19.02 28.28
C GLU A 719 -1.00 -18.72 26.98
N ALA A 720 -1.54 -19.14 25.83
CA ALA A 720 -0.96 -18.90 24.52
C ALA A 720 -0.99 -17.41 24.15
N PRO A 721 0.14 -16.81 23.77
CA PRO A 721 0.20 -15.48 23.16
C PRO A 721 -0.76 -15.36 21.97
N GLU A 722 -1.36 -14.18 21.79
CA GLU A 722 -2.39 -13.94 20.76
C GLU A 722 -1.95 -14.41 19.36
N ASP A 723 -0.75 -14.03 18.92
CA ASP A 723 -0.24 -14.38 17.59
C ASP A 723 -0.04 -15.89 17.43
N GLN A 724 0.48 -16.57 18.46
CA GLN A 724 0.67 -18.03 18.46
C GLN A 724 -0.67 -18.77 18.43
N PHE A 725 -1.60 -18.38 19.30
CA PHE A 725 -2.92 -18.98 19.36
C PHE A 725 -3.67 -18.80 18.03
N ASN A 726 -3.64 -17.59 17.47
CA ASN A 726 -4.28 -17.30 16.19
C ASN A 726 -3.70 -18.15 15.06
N TYR A 727 -2.38 -18.24 14.98
CA TYR A 727 -1.71 -19.07 13.98
C TYR A 727 -2.11 -20.54 14.11
N ALA A 728 -2.12 -21.08 15.33
CA ALA A 728 -2.52 -22.46 15.59
C ALA A 728 -3.99 -22.73 15.24
N VAL A 729 -4.91 -21.80 15.52
CA VAL A 729 -6.32 -21.93 15.16
C VAL A 729 -6.52 -21.92 13.65
N LEU A 730 -5.87 -21.01 12.93
CA LEU A 730 -5.94 -20.96 11.46
C LEU A 730 -5.43 -22.27 10.86
N TRP A 731 -4.31 -22.76 11.38
CA TRP A 731 -3.75 -24.03 10.98
C TRP A 731 -4.74 -25.18 11.20
N ALA A 732 -5.34 -25.26 12.39
CA ALA A 732 -6.30 -26.33 12.70
C ALA A 732 -7.54 -26.27 11.81
N VAL A 733 -8.04 -25.07 11.48
CA VAL A 733 -9.13 -24.89 10.52
C VAL A 733 -8.74 -25.41 9.13
N GLN A 734 -7.61 -24.95 8.60
CA GLN A 734 -7.16 -25.30 7.24
C GLN A 734 -6.87 -26.80 7.10
N SER A 735 -6.24 -27.39 8.12
CA SER A 735 -5.92 -28.82 8.18
C SER A 735 -7.06 -29.70 8.69
N ARG A 736 -8.21 -29.11 9.03
CA ARG A 736 -9.38 -29.78 9.62
C ARG A 736 -9.03 -30.61 10.86
N GLN A 737 -8.08 -30.12 11.66
CA GLN A 737 -7.73 -30.71 12.95
C GLN A 737 -8.74 -30.28 14.02
N THR A 738 -9.08 -31.21 14.90
CA THR A 738 -9.93 -31.00 16.08
C THR A 738 -9.35 -31.44 17.44
N PRO A 739 -8.11 -31.95 17.58
CA PRO A 739 -7.48 -32.09 18.90
C PRO A 739 -7.54 -30.75 19.63
N TYR A 740 -7.84 -30.78 20.93
CA TYR A 740 -7.95 -29.60 21.79
C TYR A 740 -9.14 -28.66 21.53
N LEU A 741 -10.08 -29.06 20.67
CA LEU A 741 -11.32 -28.31 20.47
C LEU A 741 -12.10 -28.11 21.78
N LYS A 742 -12.07 -29.10 22.68
CA LYS A 742 -12.72 -29.03 23.99
C LYS A 742 -12.05 -28.00 24.90
N GLU A 743 -10.74 -27.93 24.90
CA GLU A 743 -9.93 -27.00 25.68
C GLU A 743 -10.15 -25.56 25.20
N VAL A 744 -10.18 -25.35 23.88
CA VAL A 744 -10.55 -24.06 23.27
C VAL A 744 -11.98 -23.67 23.64
N LEU A 745 -12.92 -24.61 23.57
CA LEU A 745 -14.32 -24.40 23.97
C LEU A 745 -14.44 -24.01 25.44
N GLU A 746 -13.77 -24.73 26.34
CA GLU A 746 -13.79 -24.46 27.79
C GLU A 746 -13.16 -23.10 28.12
N ALA A 747 -12.05 -22.74 27.48
CA ALA A 747 -11.42 -21.44 27.66
C ALA A 747 -12.29 -20.29 27.12
N LEU A 748 -13.00 -20.52 26.02
CA LEU A 748 -13.99 -19.57 25.50
C LEU A 748 -15.17 -19.40 26.46
N ASP A 749 -15.75 -20.50 26.98
CA ASP A 749 -16.88 -20.47 27.94
C ASP A 749 -16.52 -19.78 29.25
N GLN A 750 -15.28 -19.96 29.71
CA GLN A 750 -14.76 -19.35 30.94
C GLN A 750 -14.22 -17.92 30.73
N GLY A 751 -14.28 -17.38 29.51
CA GLY A 751 -13.78 -16.04 29.19
C GLY A 751 -12.27 -15.86 29.38
N LYS A 752 -11.50 -16.94 29.26
CA LYS A 752 -10.04 -16.95 29.49
C LYS A 752 -9.21 -16.45 28.30
N ILE A 753 -9.82 -16.28 27.13
CA ILE A 753 -9.16 -15.74 25.94
C ILE A 753 -9.31 -14.21 25.93
N ALA A 754 -8.23 -13.50 26.29
CA ALA A 754 -8.27 -12.07 26.54
C ALA A 754 -8.55 -11.22 25.29
N SER A 755 -7.87 -11.52 24.18
CA SER A 755 -7.97 -10.73 22.95
C SER A 755 -9.30 -10.96 22.23
N SER A 756 -9.96 -9.88 21.81
CA SER A 756 -11.20 -9.95 21.01
C SER A 756 -10.97 -10.73 19.72
N TYR A 757 -9.80 -10.57 19.09
CA TYR A 757 -9.47 -11.22 17.83
C TYR A 757 -9.22 -12.72 18.01
N ALA A 758 -8.50 -13.11 19.07
CA ALA A 758 -8.33 -14.51 19.43
C ALA A 758 -9.66 -15.20 19.74
N ARG A 759 -10.58 -14.51 20.45
CA ARG A 759 -11.95 -15.03 20.67
C ARG A 759 -12.70 -15.23 19.36
N LYS A 760 -12.63 -14.29 18.41
CA LYS A 760 -13.25 -14.43 17.09
C LYS A 760 -12.80 -15.70 16.38
N LEU A 761 -11.50 -15.98 16.36
CA LEU A 761 -10.94 -17.21 15.77
C LEU A 761 -11.39 -18.47 16.54
N ALA A 762 -11.40 -18.43 17.87
CA ALA A 762 -11.91 -19.53 18.68
C ALA A 762 -13.39 -19.83 18.41
N ILE A 763 -14.25 -18.80 18.33
CA ILE A 763 -15.68 -18.93 18.00
C ILE A 763 -15.84 -19.55 16.61
N TYR A 764 -15.05 -19.12 15.63
CA TYR A 764 -15.08 -19.67 14.28
C TYR A 764 -14.71 -21.16 14.27
N TYR A 765 -13.62 -21.53 14.93
CA TYR A 765 -13.16 -22.91 15.07
C TYR A 765 -14.19 -23.80 15.77
N VAL A 766 -14.71 -23.35 16.92
CA VAL A 766 -15.78 -24.02 17.69
C VAL A 766 -17.06 -24.15 16.88
N GLY A 767 -17.46 -23.11 16.15
CA GLY A 767 -18.67 -23.12 15.33
C GLY A 767 -18.61 -24.11 14.18
N ILE A 768 -17.42 -24.32 13.59
CA ILE A 768 -17.22 -25.28 12.50
C ILE A 768 -17.18 -26.71 13.01
N PHE A 769 -16.35 -26.99 14.03
CA PHE A 769 -16.03 -28.37 14.42
C PHE A 769 -16.73 -28.86 15.69
N GLY A 770 -17.36 -27.99 16.47
CA GLY A 770 -17.95 -28.31 17.78
C GLY A 770 -19.10 -29.32 17.75
N GLY A 771 -19.27 -30.06 18.86
CA GLY A 771 -20.42 -30.93 19.15
C GLY A 771 -21.63 -30.17 19.72
N GLU A 772 -22.55 -30.87 20.38
CA GLU A 772 -23.75 -30.23 20.97
C GLU A 772 -23.41 -29.31 22.14
N GLU A 773 -22.34 -29.62 22.86
CA GLU A 773 -21.79 -28.82 23.96
C GLU A 773 -21.38 -27.42 23.53
N ALA A 774 -21.03 -27.22 22.24
CA ALA A 774 -20.69 -25.93 21.70
C ALA A 774 -21.89 -24.97 21.62
N ASP A 775 -23.10 -25.50 21.46
CA ASP A 775 -24.29 -24.68 21.20
C ASP A 775 -24.62 -23.78 22.40
N ALA A 776 -24.46 -24.30 23.63
CA ALA A 776 -24.66 -23.53 24.85
C ALA A 776 -23.61 -22.42 25.02
N VAL A 777 -22.34 -22.71 24.69
CA VAL A 777 -21.25 -21.72 24.75
C VAL A 777 -21.46 -20.64 23.71
N LEU A 778 -21.78 -21.00 22.46
CA LEU A 778 -22.11 -20.05 21.40
C LEU A 778 -23.32 -19.18 21.76
N GLY A 779 -24.35 -19.76 22.39
CA GLY A 779 -25.51 -19.03 22.92
C GLY A 779 -25.12 -18.00 23.98
N LYS A 780 -24.28 -18.36 24.96
CA LYS A 780 -23.76 -17.43 25.96
C LYS A 780 -22.93 -16.31 25.30
N VAL A 781 -21.96 -16.67 24.46
CA VAL A 781 -21.11 -15.70 23.74
C VAL A 781 -21.95 -14.73 22.92
N MET A 782 -22.95 -15.23 22.19
CA MET A 782 -23.90 -14.41 21.43
C MET A 782 -24.62 -13.38 22.30
N LEU A 783 -24.99 -13.72 23.54
CA LEU A 783 -25.72 -12.80 24.42
C LEU A 783 -24.82 -11.89 25.26
N SER A 784 -23.56 -12.27 25.54
CA SER A 784 -22.75 -11.59 26.56
C SER A 784 -21.34 -11.19 26.17
N ASP A 785 -20.80 -11.54 24.99
CA ASP A 785 -19.46 -11.05 24.59
C ASP A 785 -19.46 -9.52 24.44
N THR A 786 -18.36 -8.89 24.82
CA THR A 786 -18.20 -7.43 24.75
C THR A 786 -18.04 -6.94 23.32
N SER A 787 -17.55 -7.79 22.41
CA SER A 787 -17.42 -7.48 20.99
C SER A 787 -18.69 -7.85 20.24
N GLU A 788 -19.33 -6.86 19.62
CA GLU A 788 -20.51 -7.05 18.77
C GLU A 788 -20.24 -8.01 17.61
N GLU A 789 -19.05 -7.94 17.00
CA GLU A 789 -18.64 -8.84 15.92
C GLU A 789 -18.56 -10.29 16.41
N ASN A 790 -17.99 -10.53 17.60
CA ASN A 790 -17.92 -11.87 18.19
C ASN A 790 -19.32 -12.43 18.47
N ARG A 791 -20.23 -11.60 19.01
CA ARG A 791 -21.62 -11.99 19.23
C ARG A 791 -22.31 -12.39 17.92
N ALA A 792 -22.13 -11.60 16.87
CA ALA A 792 -22.74 -11.86 15.56
C ALA A 792 -22.19 -13.13 14.88
N ILE A 793 -20.88 -13.39 14.98
CA ILE A 793 -20.28 -14.62 14.46
C ILE A 793 -20.78 -15.84 15.24
N ALA A 794 -20.89 -15.76 16.56
CA ALA A 794 -21.47 -16.83 17.39
C ALA A 794 -22.94 -17.09 17.03
N ALA A 795 -23.73 -16.02 16.84
CA ALA A 795 -25.13 -16.10 16.43
C ALA A 795 -25.29 -16.83 15.09
N GLY A 796 -24.47 -16.46 14.09
CA GLY A 796 -24.49 -17.11 12.79
C GLY A 796 -24.05 -18.57 12.84
N ALA A 797 -23.07 -18.91 13.68
CA ALA A 797 -22.66 -20.29 13.90
C ALA A 797 -23.80 -21.11 14.52
N LEU A 798 -24.45 -20.59 15.56
CA LEU A 798 -25.56 -21.25 16.24
C LEU A 798 -26.77 -21.43 15.32
N ALA A 799 -27.13 -20.40 14.54
CA ALA A 799 -28.23 -20.45 13.57
C ALA A 799 -27.98 -21.49 12.46
N ARG A 800 -26.77 -21.57 11.91
CA ARG A 800 -26.42 -22.61 10.92
C ARG A 800 -26.49 -24.02 11.50
N ARG A 801 -26.39 -24.16 12.82
CA ARG A 801 -26.46 -25.42 13.58
C ARG A 801 -27.81 -25.61 14.27
N SER A 802 -28.82 -24.81 13.90
CA SER A 802 -30.10 -24.76 14.59
C SER A 802 -30.74 -26.14 14.74
N LYS A 803 -31.31 -26.38 15.91
CA LYS A 803 -32.16 -27.51 16.29
C LYS A 803 -33.16 -27.04 17.36
N ILE A 804 -34.16 -27.86 17.66
CA ILE A 804 -35.24 -27.51 18.62
C ILE A 804 -34.66 -27.03 19.97
N SER A 805 -33.63 -27.70 20.49
CA SER A 805 -33.01 -27.32 21.77
C SER A 805 -32.25 -25.99 21.74
N THR A 806 -31.90 -25.47 20.57
CA THR A 806 -31.21 -24.16 20.42
C THR A 806 -32.16 -23.00 20.15
N MET A 807 -33.45 -23.25 19.92
CA MET A 807 -34.41 -22.22 19.51
C MET A 807 -34.57 -21.10 20.55
N HIS A 808 -34.51 -21.43 21.83
CA HIS A 808 -34.60 -20.45 22.91
C HIS A 808 -33.44 -19.44 22.90
N TRP A 809 -32.23 -19.87 22.52
CA TRP A 809 -31.10 -18.97 22.35
C TRP A 809 -31.31 -18.05 21.15
N LEU A 810 -31.75 -18.61 20.01
CA LEU A 810 -32.01 -17.82 18.80
C LEU A 810 -33.12 -16.78 19.05
N GLU A 811 -34.19 -17.15 19.72
CA GLU A 811 -35.27 -16.24 20.14
C GLU A 811 -34.73 -15.10 21.02
N ALA A 812 -33.91 -15.41 22.03
CA ALA A 812 -33.26 -14.39 22.85
C ALA A 812 -32.34 -13.47 22.01
N GLY A 813 -31.58 -14.04 21.07
CA GLY A 813 -30.70 -13.29 20.18
C GLY A 813 -31.43 -12.36 19.22
N LEU A 814 -32.65 -12.69 18.80
CA LEU A 814 -33.51 -11.80 17.99
C LEU A 814 -33.96 -10.55 18.76
N HIS A 815 -33.87 -10.55 20.09
CA HIS A 815 -34.10 -9.36 20.93
C HIS A 815 -32.81 -8.60 21.27
N SER A 816 -31.66 -8.98 20.70
CA SER A 816 -30.40 -8.25 20.88
C SER A 816 -30.51 -6.82 20.37
N ASP A 817 -29.83 -5.91 21.05
CA ASP A 817 -29.62 -4.52 20.62
C ASP A 817 -28.81 -4.43 19.32
N SER A 818 -27.92 -5.39 19.08
CA SER A 818 -27.08 -5.47 17.88
C SER A 818 -27.88 -5.88 16.65
N GLU A 819 -27.86 -5.03 15.61
CA GLU A 819 -28.39 -5.42 14.30
C GLU A 819 -27.60 -6.56 13.67
N MET A 820 -26.29 -6.67 13.92
CA MET A 820 -25.43 -7.70 13.36
C MET A 820 -25.82 -9.09 13.88
N VAL A 821 -26.17 -9.20 15.17
CA VAL A 821 -26.65 -10.44 15.79
C VAL A 821 -27.98 -10.87 15.17
N ARG A 822 -28.99 -9.96 15.15
CA ARG A 822 -30.31 -10.26 14.56
C ARG A 822 -30.21 -10.66 13.10
N TYR A 823 -29.37 -9.97 12.33
CA TYR A 823 -29.09 -10.26 10.92
C TYR A 823 -28.50 -11.66 10.73
N LYS A 824 -27.47 -12.02 11.52
CA LYS A 824 -26.80 -13.33 11.41
C LYS A 824 -27.69 -14.50 11.81
N ILE A 825 -28.62 -14.29 12.75
CA ILE A 825 -29.63 -15.30 13.11
C ILE A 825 -30.59 -15.49 11.93
N ALA A 826 -31.19 -14.40 11.44
CA ALA A 826 -32.17 -14.45 10.36
C ALA A 826 -31.60 -15.13 9.11
N LEU A 827 -30.40 -14.73 8.68
CA LEU A 827 -29.74 -15.31 7.50
C LEU A 827 -29.24 -16.74 7.75
N GLY A 828 -28.71 -17.03 8.94
CA GLY A 828 -28.18 -18.37 9.27
C GLY A 828 -29.24 -19.48 9.27
N LEU A 829 -30.52 -19.11 9.36
CA LEU A 829 -31.69 -19.99 9.28
C LEU A 829 -32.18 -20.23 7.85
N GLU A 830 -31.57 -19.60 6.83
CA GLU A 830 -31.96 -19.80 5.43
C GLU A 830 -31.93 -21.29 5.06
N GLY A 831 -33.03 -21.78 4.49
CA GLY A 831 -33.18 -23.15 4.05
C GLY A 831 -33.24 -24.21 5.16
N ARG A 832 -33.55 -23.82 6.40
CA ARG A 832 -33.69 -24.72 7.56
C ARG A 832 -35.16 -24.93 7.97
N PRO A 833 -35.84 -26.00 7.51
CA PRO A 833 -37.27 -26.22 7.77
C PRO A 833 -37.55 -26.82 9.16
N LEU A 834 -37.12 -26.13 10.23
CA LEU A 834 -37.41 -26.56 11.60
C LEU A 834 -38.73 -25.95 12.10
N PRO A 835 -39.53 -26.70 12.89
CA PRO A 835 -40.71 -26.15 13.55
C PRO A 835 -40.39 -24.88 14.34
N GLY A 836 -41.13 -23.80 14.10
CA GLY A 836 -40.98 -22.51 14.78
C GLY A 836 -40.05 -21.50 14.09
N VAL A 837 -39.26 -21.88 13.08
CA VAL A 837 -38.37 -20.92 12.38
C VAL A 837 -39.14 -19.80 11.70
N LEU A 838 -40.25 -20.10 11.01
CA LEU A 838 -41.11 -19.08 10.41
C LEU A 838 -41.70 -18.12 11.46
N GLU A 839 -42.08 -18.64 12.62
CA GLU A 839 -42.62 -17.81 13.71
C GLU A 839 -41.54 -16.92 14.33
N LEU A 840 -40.27 -17.35 14.33
CA LEU A 840 -39.13 -16.52 14.76
C LEU A 840 -38.81 -15.39 13.77
N VAL A 841 -38.84 -15.65 12.46
CA VAL A 841 -38.39 -14.65 11.47
C VAL A 841 -39.47 -13.68 11.01
N ARG A 842 -40.76 -14.04 11.06
CA ARG A 842 -41.87 -13.14 10.66
C ARG A 842 -41.90 -11.81 11.41
N PRO A 843 -41.70 -11.75 12.74
CA PRO A 843 -41.62 -10.48 13.46
C PRO A 843 -40.56 -9.52 12.90
N LEU A 844 -39.46 -10.08 12.35
CA LEU A 844 -38.36 -9.31 11.79
C LEU A 844 -38.68 -8.65 10.46
N PHE A 845 -39.82 -8.93 9.82
CA PHE A 845 -40.27 -8.17 8.66
C PHE A 845 -40.48 -6.68 8.98
N ASN A 846 -40.66 -6.34 10.26
CA ASN A 846 -40.80 -4.97 10.74
C ASN A 846 -39.55 -4.49 11.52
N ASP A 847 -38.42 -5.21 11.46
CA ASP A 847 -37.19 -4.77 12.13
C ASP A 847 -36.76 -3.39 11.60
N PRO A 848 -36.23 -2.48 12.46
CA PRO A 848 -35.74 -1.18 11.99
C PRO A 848 -34.62 -1.30 10.95
N SER A 849 -33.77 -2.33 11.05
CA SER A 849 -32.65 -2.55 10.12
C SER A 849 -33.13 -3.21 8.83
N MET A 850 -32.82 -2.58 7.69
CA MET A 850 -33.15 -3.16 6.38
C MET A 850 -32.44 -4.49 6.13
N TYR A 851 -31.24 -4.68 6.68
CA TYR A 851 -30.47 -5.91 6.53
C TYR A 851 -31.17 -7.08 7.21
N VAL A 852 -31.69 -6.85 8.41
CA VAL A 852 -32.45 -7.85 9.17
C VAL A 852 -33.75 -8.20 8.44
N ARG A 853 -34.49 -7.20 7.96
CA ARG A 853 -35.72 -7.43 7.16
C ARG A 853 -35.45 -8.27 5.92
N ARG A 854 -34.40 -7.93 5.16
CA ARG A 854 -33.98 -8.68 3.96
C ARG A 854 -33.60 -10.12 4.28
N ALA A 855 -32.76 -10.33 5.30
CA ALA A 855 -32.36 -11.67 5.73
C ALA A 855 -33.57 -12.52 6.16
N ALA A 856 -34.49 -11.94 6.95
CA ALA A 856 -35.71 -12.61 7.37
C ALA A 856 -36.60 -12.98 6.18
N ALA A 857 -36.73 -12.07 5.20
CA ALA A 857 -37.51 -12.30 3.99
C ALA A 857 -36.93 -13.40 3.11
N ILE A 858 -35.60 -13.43 2.91
CA ILE A 858 -34.90 -14.50 2.18
C ILE A 858 -35.14 -15.85 2.87
N THR A 859 -34.98 -15.90 4.19
CA THR A 859 -35.24 -17.11 4.98
C THR A 859 -36.70 -17.54 4.86
N ALA A 860 -37.67 -16.63 4.95
CA ALA A 860 -39.08 -16.93 4.77
C ALA A 860 -39.39 -17.51 3.37
N LEU A 861 -38.82 -16.93 2.31
CA LEU A 861 -38.96 -17.45 0.93
C LEU A 861 -38.37 -18.85 0.78
N SER A 862 -37.20 -19.10 1.38
CA SER A 862 -36.56 -20.41 1.34
C SER A 862 -37.41 -21.52 1.98
N LEU A 863 -38.33 -21.14 2.88
CA LEU A 863 -39.26 -22.02 3.61
C LEU A 863 -40.69 -21.97 3.05
N GLY A 864 -40.92 -21.31 1.91
CA GLY A 864 -42.21 -21.28 1.24
C GLY A 864 -43.22 -20.26 1.79
N ASP A 865 -42.77 -19.26 2.55
CA ASP A 865 -43.63 -18.15 2.98
C ASP A 865 -43.53 -16.97 2.00
N LYS A 866 -44.60 -16.80 1.23
CA LYS A 866 -44.70 -15.76 0.18
C LYS A 866 -44.70 -14.33 0.71
N GLN A 867 -44.88 -14.10 2.01
CA GLN A 867 -44.79 -12.75 2.59
C GLN A 867 -43.40 -12.12 2.41
N GLY A 868 -42.35 -12.93 2.31
CA GLY A 868 -40.99 -12.44 2.06
C GLY A 868 -40.86 -11.63 0.75
N VAL A 869 -41.69 -11.90 -0.26
CA VAL A 869 -41.64 -11.17 -1.54
C VAL A 869 -41.91 -9.68 -1.34
N THR A 870 -42.97 -9.35 -0.59
CA THR A 870 -43.35 -7.96 -0.32
C THR A 870 -42.23 -7.22 0.40
N VAL A 871 -41.64 -7.84 1.43
CA VAL A 871 -40.55 -7.25 2.20
C VAL A 871 -39.32 -7.00 1.32
N LEU A 872 -38.93 -7.94 0.46
CA LEU A 872 -37.81 -7.73 -0.45
C LEU A 872 -38.06 -6.56 -1.40
N LEU A 873 -39.23 -6.50 -2.05
CA LEU A 873 -39.60 -5.43 -2.98
C LEU A 873 -39.66 -4.04 -2.30
N GLU A 874 -40.12 -3.96 -1.06
CA GLU A 874 -40.13 -2.73 -0.26
C GLU A 874 -38.73 -2.25 0.08
N THR A 875 -37.79 -3.19 0.27
CA THR A 875 -36.40 -2.86 0.59
C THR A 875 -35.53 -2.58 -0.63
N LEU A 876 -35.96 -2.85 -1.87
CA LEU A 876 -35.23 -2.46 -3.09
C LEU A 876 -35.14 -0.93 -3.19
N GLN A 877 -34.02 -0.36 -2.79
CA GLN A 877 -33.81 1.07 -2.58
C GLN A 877 -32.40 1.54 -3.00
N TYR A 878 -31.42 0.65 -3.07
CA TYR A 878 -30.01 0.99 -3.25
C TYR A 878 -29.43 0.18 -4.41
N GLU A 879 -29.33 0.80 -5.59
CA GLU A 879 -28.89 0.15 -6.83
C GLU A 879 -27.55 -0.60 -6.65
N THR A 880 -26.59 -0.02 -5.92
CA THR A 880 -25.27 -0.65 -5.68
C THR A 880 -25.33 -1.92 -4.84
N LEU A 881 -26.34 -2.03 -3.97
CA LEU A 881 -26.56 -3.18 -3.09
C LEU A 881 -27.48 -4.22 -3.73
N ASP A 882 -28.47 -3.77 -4.51
CA ASP A 882 -29.59 -4.60 -4.98
C ASP A 882 -29.28 -5.39 -6.25
N THR A 883 -28.31 -4.92 -7.05
CA THR A 883 -28.02 -5.44 -8.40
C THR A 883 -26.75 -6.30 -8.50
N GLY A 884 -25.92 -6.35 -7.45
CA GLY A 884 -24.49 -6.59 -7.60
C GLY A 884 -24.07 -7.96 -8.15
N ASP A 885 -23.52 -7.99 -9.37
CA ASP A 885 -22.69 -9.09 -9.92
C ASP A 885 -21.30 -9.18 -9.26
N ASN A 886 -20.90 -8.15 -8.50
CA ASN A 886 -19.55 -8.07 -7.95
C ASN A 886 -19.45 -8.33 -6.44
N TYR A 887 -20.41 -7.93 -5.59
CA TYR A 887 -20.25 -8.02 -4.12
C TYR A 887 -21.57 -8.07 -3.30
N GLY A 888 -22.60 -8.79 -3.75
CA GLY A 888 -23.84 -8.97 -2.99
C GLY A 888 -24.67 -10.17 -3.44
N ASN A 889 -25.65 -10.58 -2.62
CA ASN A 889 -26.77 -11.38 -3.14
C ASN A 889 -27.59 -10.45 -4.03
N ASN A 890 -27.47 -10.58 -5.34
CA ASN A 890 -28.32 -9.88 -6.28
C ASN A 890 -29.79 -10.18 -5.93
N LEU A 891 -30.48 -9.20 -5.35
CA LEU A 891 -31.84 -9.40 -4.82
C LEU A 891 -32.82 -9.69 -5.94
N TYR A 892 -32.57 -9.13 -7.14
CA TYR A 892 -33.32 -9.48 -8.34
C TYR A 892 -33.09 -10.94 -8.73
N SER A 893 -31.86 -11.46 -8.63
CA SER A 893 -31.57 -12.88 -8.84
C SER A 893 -32.21 -13.78 -7.77
N VAL A 894 -32.25 -13.33 -6.51
CA VAL A 894 -32.96 -14.05 -5.43
C VAL A 894 -34.46 -14.10 -5.72
N LEU A 895 -35.06 -12.97 -6.09
CA LEU A 895 -36.46 -12.88 -6.49
C LEU A 895 -36.72 -13.79 -7.70
N ALA A 896 -35.87 -13.76 -8.72
CA ALA A 896 -36.01 -14.60 -9.90
C ALA A 896 -35.93 -16.09 -9.59
N LYS A 897 -34.99 -16.49 -8.72
CA LYS A 897 -34.85 -17.87 -8.24
C LYS A 897 -36.13 -18.38 -7.58
N TYR A 898 -36.73 -17.62 -6.67
CA TYR A 898 -37.91 -18.08 -5.91
C TYR A 898 -39.23 -17.89 -6.65
N LEU A 899 -39.32 -16.90 -7.53
CA LEU A 899 -40.57 -16.56 -8.23
C LEU A 899 -40.70 -17.23 -9.60
N GLY A 900 -39.60 -17.68 -10.21
CA GLY A 900 -39.60 -18.32 -11.52
C GLY A 900 -39.91 -17.37 -12.69
N VAL A 901 -39.82 -16.06 -12.45
CA VAL A 901 -39.93 -14.98 -13.43
C VAL A 901 -38.73 -14.07 -13.27
N ASP A 902 -38.30 -13.39 -14.33
CA ASP A 902 -37.17 -12.46 -14.28
C ASP A 902 -37.48 -11.20 -15.08
N PHE A 903 -37.56 -10.06 -14.39
CA PHE A 903 -37.77 -8.75 -14.99
C PHE A 903 -36.48 -7.90 -15.00
N GLY A 904 -35.33 -8.52 -14.71
CA GLY A 904 -34.06 -7.82 -14.57
C GLY A 904 -34.12 -6.75 -13.49
N LEU A 905 -33.53 -5.59 -13.78
CA LEU A 905 -33.42 -4.46 -12.85
C LEU A 905 -34.67 -3.56 -12.82
N ASP A 906 -35.75 -3.90 -13.53
CA ASP A 906 -36.97 -3.11 -13.57
C ASP A 906 -37.81 -3.35 -12.30
N ARG A 907 -37.51 -2.60 -11.25
CA ARG A 907 -38.25 -2.60 -9.98
C ARG A 907 -39.76 -2.42 -10.17
N GLN A 908 -40.19 -1.61 -11.13
CA GLN A 908 -41.62 -1.35 -11.33
C GLN A 908 -42.32 -2.56 -11.96
N ALA A 909 -41.65 -3.26 -12.90
CA ALA A 909 -42.15 -4.51 -13.44
C ALA A 909 -42.31 -5.58 -12.34
N TRP A 910 -41.34 -5.72 -11.44
CA TRP A 910 -41.44 -6.61 -10.27
C TRP A 910 -42.63 -6.26 -9.37
N LEU A 911 -42.82 -4.98 -9.05
CA LEU A 911 -43.94 -4.51 -8.22
C LEU A 911 -45.30 -4.76 -8.87
N ASN A 912 -45.43 -4.46 -10.17
CA ASN A 912 -46.67 -4.64 -10.92
C ASN A 912 -47.04 -6.13 -11.01
N TRP A 913 -46.07 -6.99 -11.33
CA TRP A 913 -46.29 -8.42 -11.39
C TRP A 913 -46.71 -8.99 -10.03
N TRP A 914 -46.04 -8.61 -8.95
CA TRP A 914 -46.38 -9.13 -7.62
C TRP A 914 -47.77 -8.67 -7.18
N HIS A 915 -48.15 -7.43 -7.49
CA HIS A 915 -49.48 -6.90 -7.21
C HIS A 915 -50.59 -7.76 -7.84
N GLU A 916 -50.39 -8.26 -9.06
CA GLU A 916 -51.34 -9.13 -9.77
C GLU A 916 -51.27 -10.60 -9.31
N ALA A 917 -50.07 -11.12 -9.06
CA ALA A 917 -49.85 -12.54 -8.82
C ALA A 917 -50.01 -12.97 -7.35
N LYS A 918 -49.92 -12.05 -6.37
CA LYS A 918 -49.79 -12.39 -4.93
C LYS A 918 -50.83 -13.38 -4.39
N GLU A 919 -52.08 -13.31 -4.86
CA GLU A 919 -53.18 -14.15 -4.35
C GLU A 919 -53.11 -15.57 -4.92
N THR A 920 -52.68 -15.70 -6.18
CA THR A 920 -52.65 -16.95 -6.94
C THR A 920 -51.27 -17.59 -7.03
N PHE A 921 -50.22 -16.92 -6.55
CA PHE A 921 -48.84 -17.38 -6.67
C PHE A 921 -48.59 -18.68 -5.90
N VAL A 922 -47.88 -19.59 -6.57
CA VAL A 922 -47.38 -20.85 -6.03
C VAL A 922 -45.92 -20.98 -6.42
N PHE A 923 -45.07 -21.38 -5.46
CA PHE A 923 -43.65 -21.55 -5.71
C PHE A 923 -43.37 -22.57 -6.83
N PRO A 924 -42.42 -22.29 -7.75
CA PRO A 924 -42.03 -23.25 -8.76
C PRO A 924 -41.44 -24.52 -8.13
N LYS A 925 -41.67 -25.68 -8.76
CA LYS A 925 -41.13 -26.97 -8.27
C LYS A 925 -39.60 -26.92 -8.20
N GLY A 926 -39.04 -27.33 -7.05
CA GLY A 926 -37.59 -27.40 -6.83
C GLY A 926 -36.92 -26.10 -6.36
N THR A 927 -37.69 -25.03 -6.09
CA THR A 927 -37.15 -23.76 -5.58
C THR A 927 -37.07 -23.65 -4.06
N LEU A 928 -37.81 -24.52 -3.34
CA LEU A 928 -37.86 -24.57 -1.89
C LEU A 928 -36.84 -25.57 -1.34
N SER A 929 -36.38 -25.35 -0.12
CA SER A 929 -35.59 -26.35 0.59
C SER A 929 -36.42 -27.63 0.81
N PRO A 930 -35.82 -28.83 0.60
CA PRO A 930 -36.49 -30.12 0.77
C PRO A 930 -37.09 -30.37 2.16
#